data_AF-A0A962GU05-F1
#
_entry.id   AF-A0A962GU05-F1
#
_cell.length_a   1.000
_cell.length_b   1.000
_cell.length_c   1.000
_cell.angle_alpha   90.00
_cell.angle_beta   90.00
_cell.angle_gamma   90.00
#
_symmetry.space_group_name_H-M   'P 1'
#
loop_
_entity.id
_entity.type
_entity.pdbx_description
1 polymer ?
#
loop_
_entity_poly.entity_id
_entity_poly.type
_entity_poly.pdbx_seq_one_letter_code
_entity_poly.pdbx_strand_id
1 'polypeptide(L)'
;MKFNKLTVLLFFLIAFSATAQNLDQYKPDNIKEQDWSSLKVAIQRDKLLPSPSGFGGGKETYLGASIVVDGNRALVSSVRPQSPTSDYCNSSNQGFVSVLEYDGKDWNKTANILQTNQSTNGCFGFSMSLYGNRALIGDFGASSVEYNKKGSAYLFEYDGSSWIETFKFEASDGVNEDFFGSSVAMDSSRIIIGAYGSDDDPHPYIRHDKGSVYIFEKINGNWSEVQKIMPTDSHEDQKFGLSVSISGNQLAVGAPGNLSQSGSVYVFEYSGNSLVENQKLIASDSVVFNLFGGIVNLDNDKLFVGARNSEAVYFFQKSGSLWTESQKITALDGSANDYFGSALDFKENRLVVGAPGNNNERGAAYVFDFNGTNWQINSKIIASDSSIDDFYGTGVAVSNQTVVVGSPEDDDMGEESGSVYFYGFDGAVWTGTQKYVTNESSYHDRFGATLDVSGNSMIIGAPFDDDIGSVYFYEKDSNWTLAQKLFLPEGDSVCQFISRKIVSISGDTAAVCGNAGVHIYKYNGSDWNEVQLITPLNSVNNAVDFFGSTIVFAEDQLFISETDSVYVYNKNQTIWEENQILVPNGNSQISAFGNSISVNGGKMIVGDFVDDSNGVRAGAVYFFEYDGVHWNETQKLSASDTTDWNYFGFNTGFLNNTAIITAPLKANGVNNGVIYFFEYDGVQWSQSSSIITSSGLENLDEKLEMSENGFYISGNFRNHLLVGTATRIYNFQVNESDWYESEIITSPNNRTDDAFGSSIAYSVNELIVGASLEDINGTDSGAVYIFETRDLIFENGFE
;
A
#
# COMPACT_ATOMS: atom_id res chain seq x y z
N MET A 1 -50.33 -19.91 22.78
CA MET A 1 -49.59 -20.01 21.51
C MET A 1 -49.40 -18.58 21.03
N LYS A 2 -48.27 -17.92 21.33
CA LYS A 2 -46.92 -18.09 20.75
C LYS A 2 -46.92 -17.97 19.22
N PHE A 3 -46.71 -16.76 18.73
CA PHE A 3 -45.74 -16.51 17.66
C PHE A 3 -44.79 -15.41 18.13
N ASN A 4 -43.50 -15.67 17.94
CA ASN A 4 -42.37 -15.18 18.73
C ASN A 4 -41.85 -13.84 18.19
N LYS A 5 -41.64 -12.88 19.10
CA LYS A 5 -41.05 -11.56 18.89
C LYS A 5 -39.53 -11.61 18.73
N LEU A 6 -39.01 -12.29 17.70
CA LEU A 6 -37.57 -12.26 17.40
C LEU A 6 -37.21 -11.28 16.26
N THR A 7 -38.16 -10.87 15.43
CA THR A 7 -37.86 -10.05 14.23
C THR A 7 -37.95 -8.53 14.47
N VAL A 8 -38.49 -8.08 15.60
CA VAL A 8 -38.69 -6.64 15.89
C VAL A 8 -37.66 -6.08 16.89
N LEU A 9 -36.87 -6.94 17.55
CA LEU A 9 -35.80 -6.48 18.46
C LEU A 9 -34.44 -6.33 17.76
N LEU A 10 -34.27 -6.89 16.55
CA LEU A 10 -33.05 -6.71 15.74
C LEU A 10 -32.95 -5.31 15.13
N PHE A 11 -34.08 -4.59 15.02
CA PHE A 11 -34.13 -3.23 14.47
C PHE A 11 -33.94 -2.11 15.50
N PHE A 12 -33.80 -2.43 16.79
CA PHE A 12 -33.69 -1.42 17.87
C PHE A 12 -32.37 -1.46 18.66
N LEU A 13 -31.39 -2.27 18.22
CA LEU A 13 -30.09 -2.42 18.90
C LEU A 13 -28.89 -1.88 18.09
N ILE A 14 -29.12 -1.21 16.97
CA ILE A 14 -28.10 -0.44 16.23
C ILE A 14 -28.05 1.05 16.71
N ALA A 15 -28.95 1.44 17.62
CA ALA A 15 -28.92 2.77 18.22
C ALA A 15 -28.88 2.66 19.75
N PHE A 16 -27.82 3.23 20.35
CA PHE A 16 -27.51 3.39 21.78
C PHE A 16 -26.49 2.41 22.40
N SER A 17 -25.30 2.99 22.60
CA SER A 17 -24.27 2.74 23.62
C SER A 17 -24.65 1.80 24.78
N ALA A 18 -23.95 0.67 24.88
CA ALA A 18 -23.73 0.00 26.16
C ALA A 18 -22.35 -0.67 26.17
N THR A 19 -21.52 -0.24 27.12
CA THR A 19 -20.20 -0.78 27.41
C THR A 19 -20.28 -2.23 27.89
N ALA A 20 -19.28 -3.04 27.53
CA ALA A 20 -19.27 -4.51 27.59
C ALA A 20 -19.29 -5.17 28.99
N GLN A 21 -19.52 -4.43 30.08
CA GLN A 21 -19.36 -4.97 31.45
C GLN A 21 -20.58 -5.71 32.02
N ASN A 22 -21.66 -5.95 31.27
CA ASN A 22 -22.85 -6.59 31.88
C ASN A 22 -23.73 -7.42 30.91
N LEU A 23 -23.10 -8.25 30.08
CA LEU A 23 -23.81 -9.14 29.14
C LEU A 23 -24.47 -10.37 29.81
N ASP A 24 -23.97 -10.81 30.97
CA ASP A 24 -24.45 -12.06 31.59
C ASP A 24 -25.85 -11.96 32.20
N GLN A 25 -26.33 -10.75 32.52
CA GLN A 25 -27.71 -10.55 33.00
C GLN A 25 -28.77 -10.77 31.91
N TYR A 26 -28.36 -10.84 30.64
CA TYR A 26 -29.24 -11.04 29.48
C TYR A 26 -29.10 -12.41 28.84
N LYS A 27 -28.31 -13.31 29.44
CA LYS A 27 -28.11 -14.68 28.96
C LYS A 27 -29.45 -15.44 28.99
N PRO A 28 -29.97 -15.92 27.85
CA PRO A 28 -31.17 -16.74 27.83
C PRO A 28 -30.94 -18.09 28.54
N ASP A 29 -31.86 -18.49 29.41
CA ASP A 29 -31.75 -19.70 30.26
C ASP A 29 -31.48 -21.01 29.48
N ASN A 30 -31.73 -21.02 28.17
CA ASN A 30 -31.59 -22.16 27.28
C ASN A 30 -30.26 -22.23 26.52
N ILE A 31 -29.33 -21.30 26.74
CA ILE A 31 -27.98 -21.33 26.16
C ILE A 31 -26.97 -21.84 27.20
N LYS A 32 -26.16 -22.83 26.83
CA LYS A 32 -25.12 -23.38 27.70
C LYS A 32 -24.01 -22.34 27.89
N GLU A 33 -23.43 -22.29 29.09
CA GLU A 33 -22.37 -21.33 29.45
C GLU A 33 -21.21 -21.31 28.45
N GLN A 34 -20.86 -22.48 27.92
CA GLN A 34 -19.78 -22.65 26.95
C GLN A 34 -20.10 -21.99 25.61
N ASP A 35 -21.33 -22.15 25.11
CA ASP A 35 -21.79 -21.53 23.86
C ASP A 35 -21.97 -20.01 24.03
N TRP A 36 -22.43 -19.56 25.21
CA TRP A 36 -22.52 -18.14 25.55
C TRP A 36 -21.14 -17.49 25.65
N SER A 37 -20.15 -18.21 26.17
CA SER A 37 -18.76 -17.73 26.25
C SER A 37 -18.10 -17.69 24.87
N SER A 38 -18.34 -18.70 24.02
CA SER A 38 -17.88 -18.70 22.63
C SER A 38 -18.51 -17.57 21.81
N LEU A 39 -19.78 -17.23 22.05
CA LEU A 39 -20.45 -16.10 21.40
C LEU A 39 -19.89 -14.75 21.86
N LYS A 40 -19.60 -14.58 23.16
CA LYS A 40 -18.90 -13.39 23.68
C LYS A 40 -17.52 -13.21 23.03
N VAL A 41 -16.77 -14.30 22.87
CA VAL A 41 -15.46 -14.31 22.20
C VAL A 41 -15.57 -14.02 20.70
N ALA A 42 -16.62 -14.50 20.02
CA ALA A 42 -16.85 -14.23 18.60
C ALA A 42 -17.23 -12.76 18.33
N ILE A 43 -18.06 -12.16 19.18
CA ILE A 43 -18.45 -10.74 19.09
C ILE A 43 -17.26 -9.81 19.39
N GLN A 44 -16.28 -10.25 20.20
CA GLN A 44 -15.04 -9.50 20.41
C GLN A 44 -13.99 -9.70 19.31
N ARG A 45 -14.13 -10.73 18.45
CA ARG A 45 -13.14 -11.10 17.43
C ARG A 45 -13.36 -10.45 16.07
N ASP A 46 -14.62 -10.26 15.66
CA ASP A 46 -14.94 -9.82 14.29
C ASP A 46 -15.34 -8.34 14.27
N LYS A 47 -14.40 -7.42 14.51
CA LYS A 47 -14.58 -5.96 14.35
C LYS A 47 -15.11 -5.64 12.93
N LEU A 48 -16.43 -5.69 12.74
CA LEU A 48 -17.09 -5.41 11.48
C LEU A 48 -17.79 -4.03 11.57
N LEU A 49 -17.17 -3.08 10.86
CA LEU A 49 -17.66 -1.80 10.31
C LEU A 49 -17.22 -0.46 10.96
N PRO A 50 -17.03 0.59 10.11
CA PRO A 50 -16.04 1.67 10.27
C PRO A 50 -16.63 2.95 10.90
N SER A 51 -15.80 4.00 11.04
CA SER A 51 -16.26 5.39 11.18
C SER A 51 -15.61 6.27 10.10
N PRO A 52 -16.39 7.14 9.43
CA PRO A 52 -15.91 8.01 8.36
C PRO A 52 -15.36 9.33 8.93
N SER A 53 -14.26 9.82 8.35
CA SER A 53 -14.14 11.18 7.78
C SER A 53 -12.68 11.65 7.75
N GLY A 54 -12.22 12.09 6.58
CA GLY A 54 -11.10 13.04 6.53
C GLY A 54 -10.29 13.05 5.24
N PHE A 55 -10.83 13.67 4.18
CA PHE A 55 -10.06 14.13 3.02
C PHE A 55 -8.73 14.80 3.43
N GLY A 56 -7.60 14.37 2.85
CA GLY A 56 -6.35 15.09 3.09
C GLY A 56 -5.03 14.51 2.59
N GLY A 57 -4.96 13.95 1.38
CA GLY A 57 -3.76 13.95 0.53
C GLY A 57 -2.50 13.20 1.01
N GLY A 58 -2.21 12.05 0.39
CA GLY A 58 -0.85 11.51 0.30
C GLY A 58 -0.77 10.01 -0.01
N LYS A 59 -0.44 9.67 -1.26
CA LYS A 59 0.03 8.36 -1.76
C LYS A 59 -0.92 7.14 -1.63
N GLU A 60 -1.82 6.98 -2.60
CA GLU A 60 -2.75 5.83 -2.71
C GLU A 60 -2.45 4.97 -3.95
N THR A 61 -2.05 3.71 -3.78
CA THR A 61 -1.84 2.71 -4.85
C THR A 61 -3.10 1.86 -4.98
N TYR A 62 -3.74 1.72 -6.15
CA TYR A 62 -5.04 1.02 -6.29
C TYR A 62 -4.89 -0.44 -6.71
N LEU A 63 -5.05 -1.38 -5.76
CA LEU A 63 -5.00 -2.83 -6.00
C LEU A 63 -6.22 -3.32 -6.80
N GLY A 64 -5.97 -4.13 -7.84
CA GLY A 64 -7.00 -4.66 -8.74
C GLY A 64 -7.22 -3.81 -9.99
N ALA A 65 -6.36 -2.84 -10.31
CA ALA A 65 -6.50 -2.00 -11.51
C ALA A 65 -6.45 -2.81 -12.83
N SER A 66 -5.72 -3.93 -12.84
CA SER A 66 -5.72 -4.93 -13.91
C SER A 66 -5.58 -6.32 -13.29
N ILE A 67 -6.25 -7.31 -13.87
CA ILE A 67 -6.28 -8.69 -13.38
C ILE A 67 -6.15 -9.62 -14.58
N VAL A 68 -5.31 -10.65 -14.46
CA VAL A 68 -5.17 -11.71 -15.47
C VAL A 68 -5.07 -13.07 -14.77
N VAL A 69 -5.86 -14.05 -15.20
CA VAL A 69 -5.86 -15.41 -14.66
C VAL A 69 -5.49 -16.44 -15.74
N ASP A 70 -4.59 -17.36 -15.42
CA ASP A 70 -4.30 -18.55 -16.24
C ASP A 70 -4.20 -19.79 -15.34
N GLY A 71 -5.21 -20.66 -15.43
CA GLY A 71 -5.31 -21.86 -14.59
C GLY A 71 -5.29 -21.53 -13.09
N ASN A 72 -4.29 -22.05 -12.39
CA ASN A 72 -4.11 -21.87 -10.94
C ASN A 72 -3.28 -20.63 -10.58
N ARG A 73 -2.99 -19.74 -11.54
CA ARG A 73 -2.15 -18.56 -11.32
C ARG A 73 -2.89 -17.29 -11.69
N ALA A 74 -2.69 -16.25 -10.89
CA ALA A 74 -3.23 -14.94 -11.16
C ALA A 74 -2.21 -13.83 -10.94
N LEU A 75 -2.31 -12.79 -11.75
CA LEU A 75 -1.61 -11.54 -11.61
C LEU A 75 -2.62 -10.44 -11.29
N VAL A 76 -2.31 -9.64 -10.28
CA VAL A 76 -3.17 -8.55 -9.82
C VAL A 76 -2.30 -7.32 -9.65
N SER A 77 -2.56 -6.27 -10.43
CA SER A 77 -1.78 -5.05 -10.35
C SER A 77 -2.31 -4.08 -9.31
N SER A 78 -1.40 -3.32 -8.71
CA SER A 78 -1.70 -2.13 -7.93
C SER A 78 -1.16 -0.91 -8.66
N VAL A 79 -2.01 -0.15 -9.34
CA VAL A 79 -1.62 1.01 -10.18
C VAL A 79 -2.66 2.11 -10.05
N ARG A 80 -2.21 3.36 -9.93
CA ARG A 80 -3.10 4.54 -9.90
C ARG A 80 -3.26 5.21 -11.28
N PRO A 81 -4.31 4.91 -12.06
CA PRO A 81 -4.79 5.81 -13.10
C PRO A 81 -5.47 7.03 -12.45
N GLN A 82 -5.34 8.23 -13.04
CA GLN A 82 -6.07 9.42 -12.55
C GLN A 82 -7.60 9.33 -12.76
N SER A 83 -8.07 8.43 -13.63
CA SER A 83 -9.48 8.08 -13.89
C SER A 83 -9.54 6.84 -14.82
N PRO A 84 -10.66 6.08 -14.85
CA PRO A 84 -10.89 4.98 -15.80
C PRO A 84 -10.71 5.36 -17.29
N THR A 85 -10.75 6.66 -17.61
CA THR A 85 -10.62 7.19 -18.97
C THR A 85 -9.41 8.11 -19.15
N SER A 86 -8.53 8.26 -18.15
CA SER A 86 -7.39 9.20 -18.23
C SER A 86 -6.09 8.53 -18.70
N ASP A 87 -5.38 9.19 -19.61
CA ASP A 87 -4.05 8.80 -20.10
C ASP A 87 -2.89 9.20 -19.14
N TYR A 88 -3.17 9.42 -17.84
CA TYR A 88 -2.23 9.94 -16.86
C TYR A 88 -2.15 9.06 -15.60
N CYS A 89 -0.96 8.55 -15.28
CA CYS A 89 -0.63 8.03 -13.95
C CYS A 89 -0.04 9.15 -13.08
N ASN A 90 -0.40 9.14 -11.80
CA ASN A 90 0.09 10.13 -10.84
C ASN A 90 1.59 9.90 -10.53
N SER A 91 2.38 10.98 -10.53
CA SER A 91 3.84 11.03 -10.34
C SER A 91 4.35 10.66 -8.93
N SER A 92 3.56 9.91 -8.16
CA SER A 92 3.85 9.61 -6.76
C SER A 92 3.75 8.13 -6.41
N ASN A 93 3.33 7.27 -7.35
CA ASN A 93 3.16 5.85 -7.07
C ASN A 93 3.74 4.93 -8.13
N GLN A 94 4.56 4.01 -7.63
CA GLN A 94 5.20 2.94 -8.39
C GLN A 94 4.29 1.73 -8.27
N GLY A 95 3.66 1.32 -9.37
CA GLY A 95 2.80 0.14 -9.31
C GLY A 95 3.57 -1.14 -9.01
N PHE A 96 2.88 -2.16 -8.50
CA PHE A 96 3.43 -3.52 -8.32
C PHE A 96 2.40 -4.57 -8.70
N VAL A 97 2.84 -5.80 -8.91
CA VAL A 97 1.95 -6.91 -9.30
C VAL A 97 2.04 -8.02 -8.26
N SER A 98 0.93 -8.32 -7.60
CA SER A 98 0.83 -9.49 -6.72
C SER A 98 0.64 -10.74 -7.57
N VAL A 99 1.42 -11.79 -7.27
CA VAL A 99 1.23 -13.12 -7.85
C VAL A 99 0.53 -14.01 -6.86
N LEU A 100 -0.49 -14.69 -7.34
CA LEU A 100 -1.24 -15.64 -6.54
C LEU A 100 -1.24 -17.01 -7.19
N GLU A 101 -1.15 -18.03 -6.34
CA GLU A 101 -1.24 -19.44 -6.73
C GLU A 101 -2.39 -20.10 -5.97
N TYR A 102 -3.21 -20.86 -6.70
CA TYR A 102 -4.28 -21.66 -6.16
C TYR A 102 -3.78 -23.06 -5.79
N ASP A 103 -3.89 -23.41 -4.51
CA ASP A 103 -3.43 -24.70 -3.97
C ASP A 103 -4.48 -25.82 -4.04
N GLY A 104 -5.66 -25.54 -4.62
CA GLY A 104 -6.81 -26.43 -4.65
C GLY A 104 -7.83 -26.17 -3.54
N LYS A 105 -7.56 -25.20 -2.66
CA LYS A 105 -8.47 -24.76 -1.60
C LYS A 105 -8.51 -23.24 -1.49
N ASP A 106 -7.35 -22.61 -1.39
CA ASP A 106 -7.20 -21.17 -1.17
C ASP A 106 -6.27 -20.58 -2.24
N TRP A 107 -6.57 -19.34 -2.65
CA TRP A 107 -5.57 -18.53 -3.35
C TRP A 107 -4.56 -18.05 -2.31
N ASN A 108 -3.28 -18.16 -2.64
CA ASN A 108 -2.22 -17.70 -1.76
C ASN A 108 -1.38 -16.72 -2.53
N LYS A 109 -1.20 -15.52 -1.96
CA LYS A 109 -0.19 -14.59 -2.45
C LYS A 109 1.19 -15.24 -2.27
N THR A 110 1.84 -15.59 -3.36
CA THR A 110 3.15 -16.27 -3.35
C THR A 110 4.30 -15.33 -3.65
N ALA A 111 4.03 -14.19 -4.29
CA ALA A 111 5.04 -13.17 -4.56
C ALA A 111 4.45 -11.77 -4.73
N ASN A 112 5.31 -10.77 -4.55
CA ASN A 112 5.15 -9.44 -5.13
C ASN A 112 6.20 -9.29 -6.23
N ILE A 113 5.75 -8.93 -7.42
CA ILE A 113 6.58 -8.55 -8.54
C ILE A 113 6.73 -7.03 -8.52
N LEU A 114 7.99 -6.59 -8.44
CA LEU A 114 8.42 -5.20 -8.54
C LEU A 114 9.48 -5.12 -9.65
N GLN A 115 9.52 -4.00 -10.37
CA GLN A 115 10.63 -3.70 -11.29
C GLN A 115 11.93 -3.41 -10.50
N THR A 116 13.06 -3.91 -10.99
CA THR A 116 14.37 -3.88 -10.31
C THR A 116 14.93 -2.45 -10.20
N ASN A 117 14.64 -1.59 -11.17
CA ASN A 117 14.98 -0.17 -11.17
C ASN A 117 13.69 0.65 -11.15
N GLN A 118 13.21 0.95 -9.95
CA GLN A 118 11.97 1.68 -9.73
C GLN A 118 12.00 3.05 -10.43
N SER A 119 11.22 3.18 -11.51
CA SER A 119 10.99 4.49 -12.12
C SER A 119 10.10 5.31 -11.20
N THR A 120 10.40 6.60 -10.98
CA THR A 120 9.70 7.42 -9.99
C THR A 120 8.26 7.77 -10.38
N ASN A 121 7.81 7.44 -11.61
CA ASN A 121 6.53 7.83 -12.20
C ASN A 121 5.85 6.72 -13.04
N GLY A 122 6.20 5.46 -12.80
CA GLY A 122 5.76 4.33 -13.62
C GLY A 122 4.33 3.82 -13.33
N CYS A 123 3.60 3.49 -14.39
CA CYS A 123 2.31 2.77 -14.39
C CYS A 123 2.50 1.25 -14.38
N PHE A 124 3.48 0.73 -13.64
CA PHE A 124 3.84 -0.69 -13.66
C PHE A 124 2.68 -1.60 -13.25
N GLY A 125 2.17 -2.42 -14.17
CA GLY A 125 0.98 -3.24 -13.95
C GLY A 125 -0.28 -2.73 -14.66
N PHE A 126 -0.18 -1.66 -15.45
CA PHE A 126 -1.31 -1.13 -16.21
C PHE A 126 -1.84 -2.12 -17.25
N SER A 127 -0.92 -2.77 -17.97
CA SER A 127 -1.24 -3.86 -18.89
C SER A 127 -0.48 -5.10 -18.46
N MET A 128 -1.12 -6.26 -18.52
CA MET A 128 -0.52 -7.52 -18.10
C MET A 128 -0.88 -8.64 -19.07
N SER A 129 0.04 -9.59 -19.20
CA SER A 129 -0.21 -10.86 -19.89
C SER A 129 0.49 -11.97 -19.11
N LEU A 130 -0.12 -13.16 -19.11
CA LEU A 130 0.40 -14.35 -18.44
C LEU A 130 0.46 -15.50 -19.46
N TYR A 131 1.59 -16.20 -19.52
CA TYR A 131 1.74 -17.40 -20.34
C TYR A 131 2.67 -18.40 -19.63
N GLY A 132 2.10 -19.47 -19.10
CA GLY A 132 2.85 -20.49 -18.38
C GLY A 132 3.57 -19.90 -17.16
N ASN A 133 4.90 -19.98 -17.13
CA ASN A 133 5.74 -19.45 -16.05
C ASN A 133 6.24 -18.02 -16.30
N ARG A 134 5.63 -17.28 -17.23
CA ARG A 134 6.06 -15.93 -17.62
C ARG A 134 4.96 -14.91 -17.44
N ALA A 135 5.32 -13.77 -16.87
CA ALA A 135 4.47 -12.60 -16.68
C ALA A 135 5.09 -11.41 -17.44
N LEU A 136 4.30 -10.79 -18.31
CA LEU A 136 4.68 -9.58 -19.03
C LEU A 136 3.87 -8.43 -18.47
N ILE A 137 4.58 -7.41 -17.99
CA ILE A 137 3.98 -6.30 -17.26
C ILE A 137 4.36 -5.00 -17.95
N GLY A 138 3.36 -4.25 -18.40
CA GLY A 138 3.54 -2.93 -19.00
C GLY A 138 3.64 -1.83 -17.94
N ASP A 139 4.52 -0.87 -18.20
CA ASP A 139 4.72 0.37 -17.45
C ASP A 139 4.84 1.53 -18.44
N PHE A 140 3.70 2.01 -18.95
CA PHE A 140 3.69 3.07 -19.96
C PHE A 140 4.14 4.45 -19.45
N GLY A 141 4.24 4.61 -18.12
CA GLY A 141 4.74 5.82 -17.45
C GLY A 141 6.24 5.78 -17.15
N ALA A 142 6.93 4.66 -17.38
CA ALA A 142 8.32 4.48 -16.96
C ALA A 142 9.27 5.52 -17.56
N SER A 143 10.06 6.18 -16.70
CA SER A 143 11.14 7.08 -17.09
C SER A 143 12.06 7.45 -15.93
N SER A 144 13.31 7.83 -16.26
CA SER A 144 14.32 8.33 -15.32
C SER A 144 14.27 9.85 -15.09
N VAL A 145 13.31 10.57 -15.68
CA VAL A 145 13.18 12.04 -15.59
C VAL A 145 11.71 12.43 -15.43
N GLU A 146 11.43 13.40 -14.55
CA GLU A 146 10.10 14.00 -14.35
C GLU A 146 9.53 14.54 -15.68
N TYR A 147 8.26 14.26 -15.98
CA TYR A 147 7.55 14.61 -17.23
C TYR A 147 8.04 13.93 -18.53
N ASN A 148 8.86 12.88 -18.41
CA ASN A 148 9.25 12.05 -19.54
C ASN A 148 8.48 10.71 -19.44
N LYS A 149 7.67 10.32 -20.43
CA LYS A 149 6.78 9.14 -20.43
C LYS A 149 7.05 8.23 -21.64
N LYS A 150 8.32 7.83 -21.79
CA LYS A 150 8.75 6.89 -22.83
C LYS A 150 8.08 5.53 -22.69
N GLY A 151 7.91 5.08 -21.44
CA GLY A 151 7.32 3.80 -21.11
C GLY A 151 8.31 2.64 -21.19
N SER A 152 7.96 1.51 -20.60
CA SER A 152 8.72 0.26 -20.56
C SER A 152 7.78 -0.92 -20.39
N ALA A 153 8.28 -2.13 -20.62
CA ALA A 153 7.61 -3.36 -20.19
C ALA A 153 8.64 -4.33 -19.61
N TYR A 154 8.21 -5.24 -18.76
CA TYR A 154 9.09 -6.11 -17.99
C TYR A 154 8.65 -7.56 -18.10
N LEU A 155 9.61 -8.45 -18.36
CA LEU A 155 9.40 -9.90 -18.35
C LEU A 155 9.88 -10.50 -17.04
N PHE A 156 8.96 -11.12 -16.32
CA PHE A 156 9.28 -11.94 -15.17
C PHE A 156 9.12 -13.41 -15.53
N GLU A 157 10.12 -14.23 -15.19
CA GLU A 157 10.05 -15.68 -15.30
C GLU A 157 10.09 -16.31 -13.91
N TYR A 158 9.18 -17.25 -13.65
CA TYR A 158 9.18 -18.04 -12.42
C TYR A 158 10.14 -19.22 -12.57
N ASP A 159 11.14 -19.29 -11.70
CA ASP A 159 12.18 -20.32 -11.70
C ASP A 159 11.82 -21.58 -10.90
N GLY A 160 10.63 -21.62 -10.31
CA GLY A 160 10.18 -22.66 -9.39
C GLY A 160 10.24 -22.26 -7.91
N SER A 161 10.84 -21.11 -7.60
CA SER A 161 10.92 -20.55 -6.25
C SER A 161 10.54 -19.07 -6.20
N SER A 162 11.01 -18.28 -7.17
CA SER A 162 10.85 -16.82 -7.19
C SER A 162 10.53 -16.32 -8.59
N TRP A 163 9.88 -15.16 -8.67
CA TRP A 163 9.73 -14.42 -9.91
C TRP A 163 10.94 -13.53 -10.12
N ILE A 164 11.64 -13.73 -11.23
CA ILE A 164 12.87 -13.02 -11.55
C ILE A 164 12.60 -12.11 -12.74
N GLU A 165 12.91 -10.82 -12.60
CA GLU A 165 12.97 -9.93 -13.77
C GLU A 165 14.10 -10.42 -14.69
N THR A 166 13.71 -11.00 -15.82
CA THR A 166 14.68 -11.53 -16.79
C THR A 166 14.99 -10.53 -17.89
N PHE A 167 14.11 -9.55 -18.11
CA PHE A 167 14.30 -8.56 -19.16
C PHE A 167 13.45 -7.31 -18.93
N LYS A 168 14.02 -6.15 -19.25
CA LYS A 168 13.32 -4.88 -19.44
C LYS A 168 13.28 -4.55 -20.92
N PHE A 169 12.09 -4.34 -21.45
CA PHE A 169 11.85 -3.89 -22.82
C PHE A 169 11.70 -2.38 -22.86
N GLU A 170 12.41 -1.76 -23.80
CA GLU A 170 12.31 -0.36 -24.16
C GLU A 170 12.23 -0.29 -25.69
N ALA A 171 11.48 0.67 -26.22
CA ALA A 171 11.48 0.96 -27.66
C ALA A 171 12.87 1.45 -28.09
N SER A 172 13.41 0.88 -29.18
CA SER A 172 14.71 1.30 -29.74
C SER A 172 14.78 2.78 -30.13
N ASP A 173 13.65 3.39 -30.43
CA ASP A 173 13.46 4.79 -30.79
C ASP A 173 12.60 5.57 -29.79
N GLY A 174 12.34 5.01 -28.59
CA GLY A 174 11.39 5.57 -27.64
C GLY A 174 11.71 7.01 -27.23
N VAL A 175 10.75 7.91 -27.42
CA VAL A 175 10.79 9.31 -26.98
C VAL A 175 9.71 9.62 -25.97
N ASN A 176 9.75 10.84 -25.41
CA ASN A 176 8.80 11.26 -24.40
C ASN A 176 7.37 11.13 -24.94
N GLU A 177 6.47 10.51 -24.17
CA GLU A 177 5.04 10.38 -24.47
C GLU A 177 4.69 9.35 -25.54
N ASP A 178 5.62 8.44 -25.85
CA ASP A 178 5.31 7.28 -26.71
C ASP A 178 4.39 6.26 -26.02
N PHE A 179 4.41 6.24 -24.68
CA PHE A 179 3.60 5.34 -23.85
C PHE A 179 3.84 3.84 -24.16
N PHE A 180 5.09 3.44 -24.36
CA PHE A 180 5.46 2.05 -24.57
C PHE A 180 5.09 1.17 -23.36
N GLY A 181 4.39 0.06 -23.57
CA GLY A 181 3.86 -0.76 -22.48
C GLY A 181 2.42 -0.42 -22.09
N SER A 182 1.75 0.43 -22.88
CA SER A 182 0.31 0.75 -22.72
C SER A 182 -0.59 -0.44 -23.03
N SER A 183 -0.15 -1.32 -23.93
CA SER A 183 -0.78 -2.61 -24.18
C SER A 183 0.31 -3.68 -24.36
N VAL A 184 0.05 -4.89 -23.85
CA VAL A 184 0.99 -6.00 -23.94
C VAL A 184 0.27 -7.29 -24.31
N ALA A 185 0.91 -8.13 -25.11
CA ALA A 185 0.48 -9.49 -25.38
C ALA A 185 1.69 -10.41 -25.56
N MET A 186 1.56 -11.67 -25.18
CA MET A 186 2.64 -12.64 -25.38
C MET A 186 2.14 -14.02 -25.72
N ASP A 187 3.05 -14.83 -26.24
CA ASP A 187 2.86 -16.25 -26.40
C ASP A 187 4.13 -17.03 -26.01
N SER A 188 4.19 -18.32 -26.36
CA SER A 188 5.35 -19.19 -26.13
C SER A 188 6.71 -18.63 -26.56
N SER A 189 6.77 -17.70 -27.53
CA SER A 189 8.01 -17.31 -28.19
C SER A 189 8.17 -15.81 -28.45
N ARG A 190 7.10 -15.02 -28.31
CA ARG A 190 7.02 -13.64 -28.74
C ARG A 190 6.44 -12.75 -27.66
N ILE A 191 6.88 -11.50 -27.67
CA ILE A 191 6.41 -10.42 -26.83
C ILE A 191 6.00 -9.26 -27.75
N ILE A 192 4.80 -8.75 -27.55
CA ILE A 192 4.19 -7.67 -28.33
C ILE A 192 3.89 -6.52 -27.39
N ILE A 193 4.38 -5.33 -27.70
CA ILE A 193 4.22 -4.16 -26.85
C ILE A 193 3.75 -2.97 -27.68
N GLY A 194 2.63 -2.37 -27.30
CA GLY A 194 2.09 -1.17 -27.91
C GLY A 194 2.64 0.12 -27.30
N ALA A 195 2.75 1.14 -28.16
CA ALA A 195 3.15 2.51 -27.81
C ALA A 195 2.28 3.47 -28.62
N TYR A 196 1.05 3.73 -28.16
CA TYR A 196 0.06 4.46 -28.96
C TYR A 196 0.40 5.94 -29.18
N GLY A 197 1.27 6.52 -28.35
CA GLY A 197 1.75 7.89 -28.50
C GLY A 197 2.96 8.03 -29.41
N SER A 198 3.56 6.91 -29.84
CA SER A 198 4.76 6.90 -30.65
C SER A 198 4.61 7.73 -31.93
N ASP A 199 5.57 8.62 -32.17
CA ASP A 199 5.71 9.35 -33.41
C ASP A 199 7.09 9.12 -34.07
N ASP A 200 7.24 9.57 -35.32
CA ASP A 200 8.50 9.48 -36.06
C ASP A 200 9.28 10.81 -36.02
N ASP A 201 8.77 11.83 -35.31
CA ASP A 201 9.35 13.17 -35.25
C ASP A 201 9.67 13.55 -33.80
N PRO A 202 10.96 13.65 -33.42
CA PRO A 202 11.37 13.93 -32.04
C PRO A 202 11.07 15.36 -31.57
N HIS A 203 10.11 16.07 -32.17
CA HIS A 203 9.82 17.46 -31.88
C HIS A 203 8.99 17.61 -30.59
N PRO A 204 9.53 18.22 -29.52
CA PRO A 204 8.97 18.15 -28.16
C PRO A 204 7.69 19.00 -27.91
N TYR A 205 7.05 19.52 -28.96
CA TYR A 205 5.92 20.47 -28.83
C TYR A 205 4.72 20.16 -29.73
N ILE A 206 4.79 19.16 -30.60
CA ILE A 206 3.66 18.79 -31.46
C ILE A 206 3.48 17.27 -31.34
N ARG A 207 2.39 16.87 -30.67
CA ARG A 207 2.02 15.46 -30.54
C ARG A 207 1.40 15.02 -31.85
N HIS A 208 1.93 13.93 -32.40
CA HIS A 208 1.37 13.33 -33.59
C HIS A 208 0.73 11.97 -33.32
N ASP A 209 0.84 11.38 -32.11
CA ASP A 209 0.14 10.19 -31.60
C ASP A 209 -0.19 9.14 -32.70
N LYS A 210 0.77 8.85 -33.58
CA LYS A 210 0.56 7.95 -34.73
C LYS A 210 0.42 6.51 -34.22
N GLY A 211 1.28 6.18 -33.28
CA GLY A 211 1.35 4.92 -32.58
C GLY A 211 2.18 3.86 -33.28
N SER A 212 2.80 2.99 -32.48
CA SER A 212 3.69 1.91 -32.93
C SER A 212 3.46 0.64 -32.10
N VAL A 213 3.82 -0.51 -32.68
CA VAL A 213 3.91 -1.79 -31.96
C VAL A 213 5.28 -2.40 -32.16
N TYR A 214 5.88 -2.90 -31.08
CA TYR A 214 7.21 -3.46 -31.07
C TYR A 214 7.15 -4.96 -30.79
N ILE A 215 7.90 -5.72 -31.58
CA ILE A 215 7.93 -7.18 -31.56
C ILE A 215 9.29 -7.62 -31.05
N PHE A 216 9.29 -8.42 -30.00
CA PHE A 216 10.49 -9.00 -29.43
C PHE A 216 10.45 -10.52 -29.54
N GLU A 217 11.59 -11.08 -29.96
CA GLU A 217 11.82 -12.52 -30.07
C GLU A 217 13.15 -12.90 -29.42
N LYS A 218 13.27 -14.16 -28.99
CA LYS A 218 14.49 -14.66 -28.34
C LYS A 218 15.50 -15.11 -29.40
N ILE A 219 16.54 -14.31 -29.63
CA ILE A 219 17.65 -14.62 -30.54
C ILE A 219 18.88 -15.00 -29.71
N ASN A 220 19.39 -16.23 -29.92
CA ASN A 220 20.55 -16.77 -29.19
C ASN A 220 20.40 -16.70 -27.66
N GLY A 221 19.17 -16.85 -27.15
CA GLY A 221 18.87 -16.81 -25.72
C GLY A 221 18.58 -15.41 -25.15
N ASN A 222 18.73 -14.33 -25.93
CA ASN A 222 18.42 -12.96 -25.51
C ASN A 222 17.19 -12.43 -26.24
N TRP A 223 16.36 -11.65 -25.54
CA TRP A 223 15.31 -10.90 -26.21
C TRP A 223 15.89 -9.79 -27.06
N SER A 224 15.36 -9.62 -28.27
CA SER A 224 15.77 -8.58 -29.19
C SER A 224 14.54 -8.04 -29.90
N GLU A 225 14.47 -6.72 -30.05
CA GLU A 225 13.49 -6.07 -30.91
C GLU A 225 13.76 -6.53 -32.35
N VAL A 226 12.87 -7.34 -32.91
CA VAL A 226 12.99 -7.86 -34.28
C VAL A 226 12.23 -7.00 -35.28
N GLN A 227 11.25 -6.22 -34.81
CA GLN A 227 10.42 -5.40 -35.67
C GLN A 227 9.70 -4.28 -34.90
N LYS A 228 9.78 -3.05 -35.43
CA LYS A 228 8.79 -1.98 -35.19
C LYS A 228 7.73 -2.05 -36.29
N ILE A 229 6.46 -2.06 -35.90
CA ILE A 229 5.31 -2.10 -36.79
C ILE A 229 4.60 -0.75 -36.74
N MET A 230 4.36 -0.20 -37.92
CA MET A 230 3.44 0.92 -38.15
C MET A 230 2.50 0.53 -39.30
N PRO A 231 1.27 1.04 -39.32
CA PRO A 231 0.35 0.82 -40.42
C PRO A 231 0.87 1.50 -41.70
N THR A 232 0.64 0.88 -42.86
CA THR A 232 1.13 1.42 -44.16
C THR A 232 0.57 2.80 -44.51
N ASP A 233 -0.58 3.15 -43.94
CA ASP A 233 -1.25 4.45 -44.05
C ASP A 233 -1.15 5.30 -42.77
N SER A 234 -0.03 5.15 -42.03
CA SER A 234 0.28 5.90 -40.81
C SER A 234 0.10 7.41 -40.98
N HIS A 235 -0.62 8.04 -40.06
CA HIS A 235 -0.87 9.49 -39.98
C HIS A 235 -1.12 9.92 -38.53
N GLU A 236 -1.20 11.23 -38.34
CA GLU A 236 -1.34 11.86 -37.02
C GLU A 236 -2.64 11.45 -36.31
N ASP A 237 -2.60 11.36 -34.98
CA ASP A 237 -3.68 11.01 -34.05
C ASP A 237 -4.29 9.62 -34.24
N GLN A 238 -3.63 8.72 -34.98
CA GLN A 238 -4.15 7.40 -35.31
C GLN A 238 -4.22 6.45 -34.10
N LYS A 239 -3.36 6.65 -33.08
CA LYS A 239 -3.26 5.85 -31.84
C LYS A 239 -3.09 4.34 -32.10
N PHE A 240 -2.30 3.98 -33.11
CA PHE A 240 -2.01 2.58 -33.42
C PHE A 240 -1.25 1.90 -32.26
N GLY A 241 -1.70 0.72 -31.84
CA GLY A 241 -1.09 0.02 -30.70
C GLY A 241 -1.77 0.29 -29.36
N LEU A 242 -2.89 1.03 -29.32
CA LEU A 242 -3.68 1.20 -28.10
C LEU A 242 -4.20 -0.13 -27.56
N SER A 243 -4.55 -1.06 -28.46
CA SER A 243 -4.93 -2.42 -28.11
C SER A 243 -4.20 -3.42 -29.02
N VAL A 244 -3.72 -4.52 -28.44
CA VAL A 244 -3.01 -5.59 -29.15
C VAL A 244 -3.53 -6.95 -28.72
N SER A 245 -3.62 -7.90 -29.64
CA SER A 245 -3.95 -9.29 -29.33
C SER A 245 -3.24 -10.23 -30.30
N ILE A 246 -2.66 -11.32 -29.79
CA ILE A 246 -1.88 -12.28 -30.55
C ILE A 246 -2.47 -13.68 -30.44
N SER A 247 -2.58 -14.37 -31.57
CA SER A 247 -2.95 -15.79 -31.60
C SER A 247 -2.29 -16.49 -32.79
N GLY A 248 -1.57 -17.58 -32.52
CA GLY A 248 -0.85 -18.31 -33.56
C GLY A 248 0.05 -17.37 -34.37
N ASN A 249 0.04 -17.45 -35.69
CA ASN A 249 0.89 -16.59 -36.53
C ASN A 249 0.35 -15.17 -36.77
N GLN A 250 -0.61 -14.70 -35.97
CA GLN A 250 -1.42 -13.51 -36.25
C GLN A 250 -1.38 -12.51 -35.11
N LEU A 251 -1.41 -11.23 -35.47
CA LEU A 251 -1.47 -10.09 -34.55
C LEU A 251 -2.57 -9.15 -35.03
N ALA A 252 -3.49 -8.79 -34.13
CA ALA A 252 -4.46 -7.72 -34.35
C ALA A 252 -4.04 -6.48 -33.54
N VAL A 253 -4.05 -5.31 -34.18
CA VAL A 253 -3.68 -4.04 -33.56
C VAL A 253 -4.78 -2.99 -33.80
N GLY A 254 -5.28 -2.40 -32.71
CA GLY A 254 -6.25 -1.33 -32.75
C GLY A 254 -5.62 0.05 -33.03
N ALA A 255 -6.35 0.86 -33.80
CA ALA A 255 -6.04 2.25 -34.12
C ALA A 255 -7.33 3.09 -34.09
N PRO A 256 -7.93 3.31 -32.91
CA PRO A 256 -9.25 3.94 -32.79
C PRO A 256 -9.27 5.42 -33.19
N GLY A 257 -8.11 6.07 -33.30
CA GLY A 257 -8.01 7.46 -33.76
C GLY A 257 -8.09 7.62 -35.29
N ASN A 258 -7.92 6.53 -36.05
CA ASN A 258 -7.96 6.53 -37.51
C ASN A 258 -9.31 7.02 -38.07
N LEU A 259 -9.29 7.55 -39.29
CA LEU A 259 -10.49 7.92 -40.07
C LEU A 259 -11.39 8.91 -39.31
N SER A 260 -10.79 9.96 -38.77
CA SER A 260 -11.48 10.93 -37.90
C SER A 260 -12.15 10.22 -36.71
N GLN A 261 -11.40 9.35 -36.04
CA GLN A 261 -11.83 8.57 -34.89
C GLN A 261 -13.00 7.59 -35.18
N SER A 262 -13.31 7.29 -36.45
CA SER A 262 -14.19 6.15 -36.73
C SER A 262 -13.51 4.83 -36.37
N GLY A 263 -12.17 4.80 -36.45
CA GLY A 263 -11.30 3.74 -35.97
C GLY A 263 -10.96 2.69 -37.02
N SER A 264 -9.91 1.91 -36.77
CA SER A 264 -9.47 0.80 -37.62
C SER A 264 -8.77 -0.28 -36.79
N VAL A 265 -8.71 -1.49 -37.34
CA VAL A 265 -7.88 -2.59 -36.81
C VAL A 265 -7.02 -3.11 -37.93
N TYR A 266 -5.74 -3.33 -37.65
CA TYR A 266 -4.80 -3.87 -38.62
C TYR A 266 -4.45 -5.29 -38.19
N VAL A 267 -4.62 -6.23 -39.11
CA VAL A 267 -4.22 -7.62 -38.91
C VAL A 267 -2.92 -7.87 -39.64
N PHE A 268 -1.95 -8.37 -38.90
CA PHE A 268 -0.64 -8.77 -39.38
C PHE A 268 -0.51 -10.28 -39.33
N GLU A 269 0.18 -10.85 -40.31
CA GLU A 269 0.52 -12.26 -40.35
C GLU A 269 2.01 -12.43 -40.60
N TYR A 270 2.60 -13.44 -39.96
CA TYR A 270 4.01 -13.76 -40.20
C TYR A 270 4.24 -14.25 -41.63
N SER A 271 5.14 -13.59 -42.33
CA SER A 271 5.69 -14.00 -43.62
C SER A 271 7.19 -14.21 -43.48
N GLY A 272 7.60 -15.48 -43.33
CA GLY A 272 8.96 -15.81 -42.91
C GLY A 272 9.18 -15.42 -41.44
N ASN A 273 10.09 -14.47 -41.20
CA ASN A 273 10.49 -14.02 -39.85
C ASN A 273 9.98 -12.62 -39.51
N SER A 274 9.01 -12.08 -40.26
CA SER A 274 8.48 -10.74 -40.02
C SER A 274 6.97 -10.73 -40.14
N LEU A 275 6.32 -9.95 -39.29
CA LEU A 275 4.91 -9.64 -39.41
C LEU A 275 4.70 -8.68 -40.58
N VAL A 276 3.83 -9.05 -41.50
CA VAL A 276 3.45 -8.21 -42.63
C VAL A 276 1.99 -7.86 -42.49
N GLU A 277 1.64 -6.59 -42.77
CA GLU A 277 0.25 -6.15 -42.79
C GLU A 277 -0.51 -7.02 -43.80
N ASN A 278 -1.43 -7.84 -43.30
CA ASN A 278 -2.27 -8.70 -44.11
C ASN A 278 -3.54 -7.95 -44.53
N GLN A 279 -4.15 -7.22 -43.60
CA GLN A 279 -5.39 -6.51 -43.87
C GLN A 279 -5.66 -5.35 -42.88
N LYS A 280 -6.09 -4.20 -43.42
CA LYS A 280 -6.78 -3.15 -42.65
C LYS A 280 -8.28 -3.46 -42.59
N LEU A 281 -8.83 -3.47 -41.38
CA LEU A 281 -10.24 -3.67 -41.07
C LEU A 281 -10.86 -2.34 -40.64
N ILE A 282 -12.02 -2.05 -41.20
CA ILE A 282 -12.87 -0.91 -40.85
C ILE A 282 -14.28 -1.45 -40.69
N ALA A 283 -15.07 -0.83 -39.81
CA ALA A 283 -16.50 -1.13 -39.71
C ALA A 283 -17.20 -0.87 -41.06
N SER A 284 -18.02 -1.82 -41.52
CA SER A 284 -18.78 -1.70 -42.78
C SER A 284 -19.70 -0.48 -42.84
N ASP A 285 -20.07 0.07 -41.68
CA ASP A 285 -20.90 1.25 -41.48
C ASP A 285 -20.17 2.35 -40.68
N SER A 286 -18.85 2.41 -40.81
CA SER A 286 -17.96 3.40 -40.18
C SER A 286 -18.52 4.84 -40.18
N VAL A 287 -18.67 5.42 -38.98
CA VAL A 287 -19.01 6.82 -38.71
C VAL A 287 -17.91 7.45 -37.86
N VAL A 288 -17.63 8.74 -38.10
CA VAL A 288 -16.69 9.55 -37.32
C VAL A 288 -16.96 9.40 -35.82
N PHE A 289 -15.88 9.33 -35.01
CA PHE A 289 -15.94 9.15 -33.54
C PHE A 289 -16.48 7.81 -33.02
N ASN A 290 -16.60 6.77 -33.84
CA ASN A 290 -17.05 5.45 -33.40
C ASN A 290 -16.06 4.68 -32.50
N LEU A 291 -14.76 5.03 -32.55
CA LEU A 291 -13.68 4.40 -31.79
C LEU A 291 -13.53 2.89 -32.03
N PHE A 292 -13.77 2.43 -33.26
CA PHE A 292 -13.53 1.04 -33.66
C PHE A 292 -12.06 0.66 -33.44
N GLY A 293 -11.80 -0.45 -32.76
CA GLY A 293 -10.43 -0.87 -32.41
C GLY A 293 -9.96 -0.35 -31.05
N GLY A 294 -10.85 0.21 -30.23
CA GLY A 294 -10.55 0.52 -28.82
C GLY A 294 -10.22 -0.72 -28.00
N ILE A 295 -10.87 -1.85 -28.29
CA ILE A 295 -10.55 -3.17 -27.74
C ILE A 295 -10.55 -4.19 -28.88
N VAL A 296 -9.57 -5.11 -28.86
CA VAL A 296 -9.44 -6.21 -29.82
C VAL A 296 -9.21 -7.51 -29.07
N ASN A 297 -9.91 -8.57 -29.46
CA ASN A 297 -9.71 -9.89 -28.87
C ASN A 297 -9.66 -10.94 -29.98
N LEU A 298 -8.50 -11.58 -30.14
CA LEU A 298 -8.15 -12.47 -31.26
C LEU A 298 -7.92 -13.89 -30.73
N ASP A 299 -8.68 -14.84 -31.26
CA ASP A 299 -8.43 -16.27 -31.08
C ASP A 299 -8.53 -16.98 -32.42
N ASN A 300 -7.39 -17.45 -32.93
CA ASN A 300 -7.25 -18.20 -34.16
C ASN A 300 -7.93 -17.53 -35.38
N ASP A 301 -9.16 -17.95 -35.70
CA ASP A 301 -9.94 -17.52 -36.85
C ASP A 301 -11.03 -16.48 -36.49
N LYS A 302 -11.11 -16.05 -35.24
CA LYS A 302 -12.12 -15.12 -34.71
C LYS A 302 -11.47 -13.87 -34.16
N LEU A 303 -11.98 -12.72 -34.56
CA LEU A 303 -11.56 -11.42 -34.07
C LEU A 303 -12.79 -10.61 -33.69
N PHE A 304 -12.84 -10.15 -32.44
CA PHE A 304 -13.84 -9.22 -31.94
C PHE A 304 -13.24 -7.83 -31.82
N VAL A 305 -13.99 -6.83 -32.30
CA VAL A 305 -13.57 -5.43 -32.25
C VAL A 305 -14.68 -4.60 -31.64
N GLY A 306 -14.40 -3.95 -30.51
CA GLY A 306 -15.34 -3.02 -29.88
C GLY A 306 -15.34 -1.65 -30.56
N ALA A 307 -16.53 -1.04 -30.65
CA ALA A 307 -16.75 0.33 -31.10
C ALA A 307 -17.84 0.97 -30.23
N ARG A 308 -17.47 1.34 -28.99
CA ARG A 308 -18.42 1.75 -27.95
C ARG A 308 -19.36 2.89 -28.37
N ASN A 309 -18.89 3.83 -29.18
CA ASN A 309 -19.72 4.97 -29.64
C ASN A 309 -20.67 4.59 -30.79
N SER A 310 -20.49 3.41 -31.40
CA SER A 310 -21.44 2.81 -32.34
C SER A 310 -22.45 1.89 -31.70
N GLU A 311 -22.37 1.67 -30.39
CA GLU A 311 -23.15 0.67 -29.67
C GLU A 311 -23.01 -0.72 -30.30
N ALA A 312 -21.77 -1.09 -30.68
CA ALA A 312 -21.51 -2.29 -31.47
C ALA A 312 -20.18 -2.99 -31.17
N VAL A 313 -20.20 -4.30 -31.40
CA VAL A 313 -19.02 -5.17 -31.53
C VAL A 313 -19.04 -5.77 -32.92
N TYR A 314 -17.90 -5.76 -33.62
CA TYR A 314 -17.79 -6.34 -34.95
C TYR A 314 -17.03 -7.66 -34.85
N PHE A 315 -17.64 -8.71 -35.38
CA PHE A 315 -17.07 -10.04 -35.48
C PHE A 315 -16.49 -10.23 -36.88
N PHE A 316 -15.18 -10.41 -36.93
CA PHE A 316 -14.46 -10.79 -38.13
C PHE A 316 -14.10 -12.26 -38.05
N GLN A 317 -14.33 -12.97 -39.15
CA GLN A 317 -13.92 -14.36 -39.31
C GLN A 317 -12.88 -14.47 -40.41
N LYS A 318 -11.84 -15.26 -40.15
CA LYS A 318 -10.80 -15.56 -41.12
C LYS A 318 -11.20 -16.75 -42.00
N SER A 319 -11.12 -16.56 -43.31
CA SER A 319 -11.26 -17.63 -44.31
C SER A 319 -10.08 -17.60 -45.27
N GLY A 320 -9.17 -18.57 -45.14
CA GLY A 320 -7.88 -18.52 -45.83
C GLY A 320 -7.01 -17.43 -45.22
N SER A 321 -6.57 -16.45 -46.02
CA SER A 321 -5.84 -15.26 -45.55
C SER A 321 -6.74 -14.03 -45.38
N LEU A 322 -8.02 -14.11 -45.72
CA LEU A 322 -8.92 -12.96 -45.71
C LEU A 322 -9.71 -12.91 -44.42
N TRP A 323 -9.76 -11.72 -43.83
CA TRP A 323 -10.65 -11.40 -42.72
C TRP A 323 -11.89 -10.72 -43.25
N THR A 324 -13.06 -11.27 -42.96
CA THR A 324 -14.33 -10.67 -43.39
C THR A 324 -15.17 -10.33 -42.18
N GLU A 325 -15.68 -9.10 -42.15
CA GLU A 325 -16.74 -8.74 -41.20
C GLU A 325 -17.91 -9.68 -41.44
N SER A 326 -18.05 -10.65 -40.54
CA SER A 326 -19.05 -11.70 -40.65
C SER A 326 -20.34 -11.26 -39.98
N GLN A 327 -20.22 -10.39 -38.98
CA GLN A 327 -21.36 -9.84 -38.28
C GLN A 327 -21.04 -8.53 -37.56
N LYS A 328 -21.95 -7.56 -37.64
CA LYS A 328 -22.09 -6.48 -36.67
C LYS A 328 -23.03 -6.94 -35.54
N ILE A 329 -22.50 -7.05 -34.33
CA ILE A 329 -23.20 -7.45 -33.12
C ILE A 329 -23.66 -6.17 -32.41
N THR A 330 -24.96 -6.06 -32.15
CA THR A 330 -25.59 -4.92 -31.48
C THR A 330 -26.56 -5.44 -30.42
N ALA A 331 -26.84 -4.61 -29.42
CA ALA A 331 -27.98 -4.83 -28.53
C ALA A 331 -29.29 -4.57 -29.27
N LEU A 332 -30.29 -5.46 -29.11
CA LEU A 332 -31.59 -5.33 -29.79
C LEU A 332 -32.35 -4.06 -29.34
N ASP A 333 -32.13 -3.66 -28.09
CA ASP A 333 -32.66 -2.48 -27.43
C ASP A 333 -31.59 -1.39 -27.23
N GLY A 334 -30.47 -1.49 -27.97
CA GLY A 334 -29.37 -0.54 -27.89
C GLY A 334 -29.81 0.89 -28.22
N SER A 335 -29.43 1.81 -27.35
CA SER A 335 -29.66 3.24 -27.46
C SER A 335 -28.31 3.99 -27.42
N ALA A 336 -28.31 5.24 -27.88
CA ALA A 336 -27.10 6.06 -27.83
C ALA A 336 -26.66 6.29 -26.37
N ASN A 337 -25.36 6.16 -26.11
CA ASN A 337 -24.71 6.24 -24.80
C ASN A 337 -24.97 5.03 -23.90
N ASP A 338 -25.45 3.91 -24.44
CA ASP A 338 -25.45 2.65 -23.69
C ASP A 338 -24.02 2.11 -23.52
N TYR A 339 -23.08 2.57 -24.36
CA TYR A 339 -21.69 2.17 -24.42
C TYR A 339 -21.50 0.66 -24.68
N PHE A 340 -22.42 0.04 -25.41
CA PHE A 340 -22.32 -1.37 -25.81
C PHE A 340 -21.02 -1.61 -26.58
N GLY A 341 -20.21 -2.56 -26.07
CA GLY A 341 -18.89 -2.87 -26.62
C GLY A 341 -17.74 -2.13 -25.94
N SER A 342 -17.98 -1.47 -24.79
CA SER A 342 -16.94 -0.90 -23.93
C SER A 342 -16.12 -1.98 -23.20
N ALA A 343 -16.75 -3.10 -22.86
CA ALA A 343 -16.13 -4.29 -22.29
C ALA A 343 -16.62 -5.54 -23.02
N LEU A 344 -15.73 -6.49 -23.27
CA LEU A 344 -16.09 -7.77 -23.86
C LEU A 344 -15.13 -8.87 -23.42
N ASP A 345 -15.66 -10.08 -23.29
CA ASP A 345 -14.87 -11.29 -23.09
C ASP A 345 -15.53 -12.45 -23.84
N PHE A 346 -14.73 -13.40 -24.32
CA PHE A 346 -15.25 -14.57 -25.02
C PHE A 346 -14.47 -15.84 -24.69
N LYS A 347 -15.22 -16.94 -24.64
CA LYS A 347 -14.68 -18.28 -24.48
C LYS A 347 -15.38 -19.22 -25.45
N GLU A 348 -14.60 -19.83 -26.33
CA GLU A 348 -15.08 -20.80 -27.34
C GLU A 348 -16.22 -20.22 -28.20
N ASN A 349 -17.46 -20.61 -27.91
CA ASN A 349 -18.67 -20.22 -28.64
C ASN A 349 -19.53 -19.22 -27.86
N ARG A 350 -18.98 -18.55 -26.85
CA ARG A 350 -19.71 -17.60 -26.02
C ARG A 350 -18.99 -16.28 -25.91
N LEU A 351 -19.73 -15.20 -26.09
CA LEU A 351 -19.28 -13.81 -26.02
C LEU A 351 -20.18 -13.08 -25.02
N VAL A 352 -19.58 -12.31 -24.13
CA VAL A 352 -20.29 -11.37 -23.26
C VAL A 352 -19.85 -9.96 -23.60
N VAL A 353 -20.82 -9.05 -23.69
CA VAL A 353 -20.58 -7.64 -24.02
C VAL A 353 -21.28 -6.75 -23.00
N GLY A 354 -20.53 -5.83 -22.41
CA GLY A 354 -21.04 -4.82 -21.48
C GLY A 354 -21.63 -3.61 -22.19
N ALA A 355 -22.65 -3.00 -21.57
CA ALA A 355 -23.29 -1.75 -21.96
C ALA A 355 -23.64 -0.93 -20.68
N PRO A 356 -22.63 -0.39 -19.99
CA PRO A 356 -22.81 0.21 -18.67
C PRO A 356 -23.67 1.47 -18.65
N GLY A 357 -23.84 2.16 -19.78
CA GLY A 357 -24.71 3.34 -19.86
C GLY A 357 -26.20 3.02 -20.08
N ASN A 358 -26.56 1.73 -20.26
CA ASN A 358 -27.93 1.35 -20.61
C ASN A 358 -28.94 1.80 -19.54
N ASN A 359 -30.06 2.38 -19.98
CA ASN A 359 -31.21 2.75 -19.12
C ASN A 359 -30.85 3.77 -18.02
N ASN A 360 -30.19 4.88 -18.37
CA ASN A 360 -29.66 5.90 -17.44
C ASN A 360 -28.65 5.27 -16.48
N GLU A 361 -27.57 4.74 -17.05
CA GLU A 361 -26.43 4.21 -16.31
C GLU A 361 -26.74 3.05 -15.33
N ARG A 362 -27.96 2.49 -15.38
CA ARG A 362 -28.32 1.22 -14.72
C ARG A 362 -27.49 0.05 -15.24
N GLY A 363 -27.10 0.14 -16.50
CA GLY A 363 -26.23 -0.81 -17.18
C GLY A 363 -26.89 -2.13 -17.59
N ALA A 364 -26.23 -2.84 -18.50
CA ALA A 364 -26.62 -4.17 -18.97
C ALA A 364 -25.39 -4.96 -19.45
N ALA A 365 -25.52 -6.29 -19.47
CA ALA A 365 -24.60 -7.17 -20.18
C ALA A 365 -25.39 -8.10 -21.11
N TYR A 366 -24.80 -8.42 -22.26
CA TYR A 366 -25.45 -9.22 -23.29
C TYR A 366 -24.62 -10.45 -23.58
N VAL A 367 -25.23 -11.63 -23.49
CA VAL A 367 -24.59 -12.90 -23.79
C VAL A 367 -25.00 -13.34 -25.18
N PHE A 368 -24.01 -13.67 -26.00
CA PHE A 368 -24.18 -14.19 -27.34
C PHE A 368 -23.58 -15.59 -27.43
N ASP A 369 -24.29 -16.50 -28.07
CA ASP A 369 -23.78 -17.83 -28.42
C ASP A 369 -23.55 -17.93 -29.94
N PHE A 370 -22.46 -18.57 -30.33
CA PHE A 370 -22.13 -18.84 -31.72
C PHE A 370 -22.83 -20.12 -32.20
N ASN A 371 -23.69 -20.00 -33.21
CA ASN A 371 -24.44 -21.14 -33.77
C ASN A 371 -23.68 -21.89 -34.89
N GLY A 372 -22.39 -21.59 -35.07
CA GLY A 372 -21.58 -22.09 -36.18
C GLY A 372 -21.58 -21.19 -37.42
N THR A 373 -22.39 -20.12 -37.44
CA THR A 373 -22.39 -19.12 -38.53
C THR A 373 -22.48 -17.69 -38.00
N ASN A 374 -23.38 -17.43 -37.04
CA ASN A 374 -23.59 -16.12 -36.46
C ASN A 374 -23.60 -16.20 -34.93
N TRP A 375 -23.24 -15.10 -34.29
CA TRP A 375 -23.45 -14.81 -32.89
C TRP A 375 -24.89 -14.38 -32.67
N GLN A 376 -25.66 -15.15 -31.92
CA GLN A 376 -27.04 -14.83 -31.62
C GLN A 376 -27.16 -14.42 -30.16
N ILE A 377 -27.92 -13.36 -29.91
CA ILE A 377 -28.25 -12.98 -28.54
C ILE A 377 -28.94 -14.17 -27.87
N ASN A 378 -28.30 -14.68 -26.82
CA ASN A 378 -28.89 -15.69 -25.95
C ASN A 378 -29.72 -14.99 -24.88
N SER A 379 -29.12 -14.01 -24.19
CA SER A 379 -29.74 -13.33 -23.06
C SER A 379 -29.27 -11.88 -22.94
N LYS A 380 -30.18 -10.98 -22.58
CA LYS A 380 -29.85 -9.71 -21.92
C LYS A 380 -29.88 -9.94 -20.42
N ILE A 381 -28.82 -9.54 -19.75
CA ILE A 381 -28.64 -9.68 -18.32
C ILE A 381 -28.60 -8.28 -17.71
N ILE A 382 -29.43 -8.07 -16.69
CA ILE A 382 -29.51 -6.84 -15.90
C ILE A 382 -29.48 -7.22 -14.42
N ALA A 383 -28.95 -6.33 -13.58
CA ALA A 383 -29.07 -6.46 -12.13
C ALA A 383 -30.55 -6.49 -11.73
N SER A 384 -30.92 -7.42 -10.83
CA SER A 384 -32.29 -7.58 -10.32
C SER A 384 -32.83 -6.37 -9.55
N ASP A 385 -31.91 -5.57 -9.08
CA ASP A 385 -31.98 -4.49 -8.11
C ASP A 385 -31.36 -3.21 -8.68
N SER A 386 -31.12 -3.17 -10.01
CA SER A 386 -30.50 -2.03 -10.70
C SER A 386 -31.04 -0.68 -10.20
N SER A 387 -30.13 0.26 -10.00
CA SER A 387 -30.35 1.68 -9.74
C SER A 387 -29.66 2.53 -10.80
N ILE A 388 -30.07 3.79 -10.90
CA ILE A 388 -29.43 4.75 -11.80
C ILE A 388 -27.98 4.94 -11.32
N ASP A 389 -27.04 5.07 -12.23
CA ASP A 389 -25.60 5.24 -11.96
C ASP A 389 -24.88 4.00 -11.35
N ASP A 390 -25.45 2.78 -11.40
CA ASP A 390 -24.73 1.56 -10.95
C ASP A 390 -23.60 1.11 -11.92
N PHE A 391 -23.70 1.53 -13.19
CA PHE A 391 -22.83 1.15 -14.30
C PHE A 391 -22.63 -0.37 -14.47
N TYR A 392 -23.70 -1.16 -14.34
CA TYR A 392 -23.69 -2.61 -14.56
C TYR A 392 -23.18 -2.99 -15.96
N GLY A 393 -22.19 -3.88 -16.03
CA GLY A 393 -21.56 -4.24 -17.31
C GLY A 393 -20.26 -3.49 -17.59
N THR A 394 -19.73 -2.76 -16.60
CA THR A 394 -18.38 -2.16 -16.70
C THR A 394 -17.29 -3.23 -16.73
N GLY A 395 -17.39 -4.24 -15.87
CA GLY A 395 -16.58 -5.46 -15.93
C GLY A 395 -17.43 -6.64 -16.43
N VAL A 396 -16.92 -7.41 -17.40
CA VAL A 396 -17.54 -8.66 -17.86
C VAL A 396 -16.48 -9.75 -18.03
N ALA A 397 -16.78 -10.97 -17.58
CA ALA A 397 -15.95 -12.15 -17.85
C ALA A 397 -16.81 -13.40 -18.03
N VAL A 398 -16.30 -14.35 -18.82
CA VAL A 398 -17.05 -15.56 -19.20
C VAL A 398 -16.21 -16.84 -19.16
N SER A 399 -16.82 -17.86 -18.58
CA SER A 399 -16.38 -19.25 -18.69
C SER A 399 -17.49 -20.11 -19.32
N ASN A 400 -17.22 -21.41 -19.52
CA ASN A 400 -18.16 -22.32 -20.18
C ASN A 400 -19.56 -22.38 -19.50
N GLN A 401 -19.66 -22.09 -18.19
CA GLN A 401 -20.91 -22.19 -17.42
C GLN A 401 -21.21 -20.97 -16.52
N THR A 402 -20.36 -19.94 -16.54
CA THR A 402 -20.52 -18.77 -15.67
C THR A 402 -20.31 -17.50 -16.46
N VAL A 403 -21.20 -16.53 -16.25
CA VAL A 403 -20.99 -15.13 -16.63
C VAL A 403 -20.93 -14.30 -15.34
N VAL A 404 -19.94 -13.42 -15.27
CA VAL A 404 -19.72 -12.50 -14.16
C VAL A 404 -19.82 -11.08 -14.70
N VAL A 405 -20.54 -10.22 -13.98
CA VAL A 405 -20.76 -8.83 -14.38
C VAL A 405 -20.61 -7.91 -13.18
N GLY A 406 -19.80 -6.86 -13.33
CA GLY A 406 -19.58 -5.85 -12.31
C GLY A 406 -20.44 -4.59 -12.50
N SER A 407 -20.88 -4.03 -11.38
CA SER A 407 -21.51 -2.72 -11.21
C SER A 407 -20.67 -1.92 -10.20
N PRO A 408 -19.54 -1.34 -10.62
CA PRO A 408 -18.64 -0.68 -9.69
C PRO A 408 -19.26 0.53 -8.98
N GLU A 409 -20.32 1.13 -9.50
CA GLU A 409 -20.88 2.34 -8.89
C GLU A 409 -22.20 2.07 -8.13
N ASP A 410 -22.58 0.79 -7.99
CA ASP A 410 -23.71 0.34 -7.17
C ASP A 410 -23.55 0.81 -5.71
N ASP A 411 -24.59 1.48 -5.20
CA ASP A 411 -24.56 2.21 -3.94
C ASP A 411 -25.22 1.48 -2.74
N ASP A 412 -25.60 0.21 -2.92
CA ASP A 412 -26.36 -0.56 -1.93
C ASP A 412 -25.69 -0.67 -0.54
N MET A 413 -24.35 -0.65 -0.50
CA MET A 413 -23.55 -0.71 0.73
C MET A 413 -22.80 0.60 1.07
N GLY A 414 -22.97 1.64 0.25
CA GLY A 414 -22.26 2.93 0.35
C GLY A 414 -22.13 3.56 -1.03
N GLU A 415 -21.99 4.89 -1.15
CA GLU A 415 -21.85 5.56 -2.46
C GLU A 415 -20.72 4.92 -3.26
N GLU A 416 -21.01 4.45 -4.48
CA GLU A 416 -20.05 3.76 -5.36
C GLU A 416 -19.27 2.60 -4.69
N SER A 417 -19.91 1.91 -3.74
CA SER A 417 -19.33 0.75 -3.04
C SER A 417 -19.06 -0.44 -3.97
N GLY A 418 -19.88 -0.58 -5.00
CA GLY A 418 -19.76 -1.56 -6.06
C GLY A 418 -20.35 -2.93 -5.73
N SER A 419 -20.76 -3.64 -6.78
CA SER A 419 -21.38 -4.96 -6.72
C SER A 419 -20.93 -5.85 -7.87
N VAL A 420 -20.97 -7.18 -7.66
CA VAL A 420 -20.77 -8.16 -8.74
C VAL A 420 -21.88 -9.20 -8.76
N TYR A 421 -22.32 -9.51 -9.97
CA TYR A 421 -23.46 -10.36 -10.25
C TYR A 421 -23.05 -11.59 -11.05
N PHE A 422 -23.63 -12.72 -10.68
CA PHE A 422 -23.23 -14.03 -11.15
C PHE A 422 -24.40 -14.72 -11.82
N TYR A 423 -24.11 -15.28 -12.98
CA TYR A 423 -25.11 -15.97 -13.78
C TYR A 423 -24.60 -17.36 -14.10
N GLY A 424 -25.41 -18.34 -13.73
CA GLY A 424 -25.23 -19.74 -14.14
C GLY A 424 -26.09 -20.04 -15.36
N PHE A 425 -25.58 -20.90 -16.24
CA PHE A 425 -26.34 -21.40 -17.39
C PHE A 425 -26.99 -22.75 -17.06
N ASP A 426 -28.32 -22.83 -17.13
CA ASP A 426 -29.07 -24.07 -16.87
C ASP A 426 -29.27 -24.94 -18.12
N GLY A 427 -28.69 -24.54 -19.25
CA GLY A 427 -28.90 -25.18 -20.56
C GLY A 427 -29.90 -24.45 -21.46
N ALA A 428 -30.64 -23.47 -20.94
CA ALA A 428 -31.60 -22.67 -21.70
C ALA A 428 -31.49 -21.17 -21.41
N VAL A 429 -31.38 -20.77 -20.14
CA VAL A 429 -31.35 -19.37 -19.71
C VAL A 429 -30.20 -19.09 -18.76
N TRP A 430 -29.75 -17.83 -18.76
CA TRP A 430 -28.88 -17.29 -17.73
C TRP A 430 -29.72 -16.77 -16.58
N THR A 431 -29.63 -17.43 -15.44
CA THR A 431 -30.33 -16.99 -14.23
C THR A 431 -29.33 -16.36 -13.27
N GLY A 432 -29.68 -15.19 -12.74
CA GLY A 432 -28.93 -14.57 -11.65
C GLY A 432 -28.91 -15.53 -10.47
N THR A 433 -27.74 -16.10 -10.19
CA THR A 433 -27.56 -17.06 -9.11
C THR A 433 -27.22 -16.35 -7.81
N GLN A 434 -26.42 -15.28 -7.87
CA GLN A 434 -25.89 -14.58 -6.69
C GLN A 434 -25.53 -13.12 -7.03
N LYS A 435 -25.84 -12.18 -6.12
CA LYS A 435 -25.23 -10.84 -6.02
C LYS A 435 -24.23 -10.89 -4.88
N TYR A 436 -23.05 -10.32 -5.10
CA TYR A 436 -22.10 -10.06 -4.05
C TYR A 436 -21.88 -8.57 -3.94
N VAL A 437 -22.15 -8.10 -2.74
CA VAL A 437 -21.65 -6.85 -2.20
C VAL A 437 -20.56 -7.21 -1.21
N THR A 438 -19.60 -6.33 -1.00
CA THR A 438 -18.70 -6.52 0.13
C THR A 438 -19.39 -5.91 1.35
N ASN A 439 -19.42 -6.61 2.48
CA ASN A 439 -20.06 -6.05 3.68
C ASN A 439 -19.24 -4.91 4.29
N GLU A 440 -17.97 -4.81 3.87
CA GLU A 440 -16.98 -3.85 4.32
C GLU A 440 -16.85 -2.66 3.37
N SER A 441 -17.57 -2.65 2.23
CA SER A 441 -17.33 -1.61 1.24
C SER A 441 -17.68 -0.24 1.77
N SER A 442 -16.66 0.61 1.77
CA SER A 442 -16.76 2.00 2.13
C SER A 442 -17.18 2.83 0.89
N TYR A 443 -17.20 4.14 1.09
CA TYR A 443 -17.48 5.13 0.07
C TYR A 443 -16.43 5.04 -1.06
N HIS A 444 -16.86 4.82 -2.31
CA HIS A 444 -16.05 4.77 -3.54
C HIS A 444 -15.18 3.54 -3.81
N ASP A 445 -15.32 2.43 -3.08
CA ASP A 445 -14.49 1.23 -3.25
C ASP A 445 -14.49 0.61 -4.65
N ARG A 446 -15.60 0.79 -5.37
CA ARG A 446 -15.86 0.30 -6.73
C ARG A 446 -15.60 -1.19 -6.94
N PHE A 447 -16.05 -2.01 -6.00
CA PHE A 447 -16.01 -3.47 -6.13
C PHE A 447 -16.68 -3.93 -7.43
N GLY A 448 -15.97 -4.72 -8.24
CA GLY A 448 -16.46 -5.15 -9.56
C GLY A 448 -15.99 -4.31 -10.74
N ALA A 449 -15.13 -3.29 -10.52
CA ALA A 449 -14.54 -2.50 -11.60
C ALA A 449 -13.71 -3.34 -12.57
N THR A 450 -13.02 -4.36 -12.05
CA THR A 450 -12.25 -5.34 -12.83
C THR A 450 -12.56 -6.73 -12.32
N LEU A 451 -12.59 -7.71 -13.22
CA LEU A 451 -12.88 -9.10 -12.87
C LEU A 451 -12.41 -10.06 -13.96
N ASP A 452 -12.12 -11.29 -13.56
CA ASP A 452 -11.79 -12.40 -14.46
C ASP A 452 -12.30 -13.74 -13.87
N VAL A 453 -12.62 -14.70 -14.73
CA VAL A 453 -13.16 -16.01 -14.34
C VAL A 453 -12.54 -17.15 -15.14
N SER A 454 -12.02 -18.16 -14.43
CA SER A 454 -11.46 -19.37 -15.04
C SER A 454 -11.96 -20.61 -14.31
N GLY A 455 -12.81 -21.39 -15.00
CA GLY A 455 -13.36 -22.62 -14.43
C GLY A 455 -14.18 -22.37 -13.16
N ASN A 456 -13.63 -22.79 -12.01
CA ASN A 456 -14.23 -22.65 -10.70
C ASN A 456 -13.64 -21.49 -9.87
N SER A 457 -12.65 -20.78 -10.41
CA SER A 457 -11.99 -19.67 -9.74
C SER A 457 -12.37 -18.34 -10.37
N MET A 458 -12.50 -17.31 -9.55
CA MET A 458 -12.80 -15.96 -10.00
C MET A 458 -12.10 -14.95 -9.11
N ILE A 459 -11.72 -13.84 -9.72
CA ILE A 459 -11.08 -12.71 -9.06
C ILE A 459 -11.85 -11.45 -9.39
N ILE A 460 -12.08 -10.61 -8.38
CA ILE A 460 -12.73 -9.31 -8.49
C ILE A 460 -11.86 -8.25 -7.84
N GLY A 461 -11.63 -7.14 -8.54
CA GLY A 461 -10.98 -5.95 -7.98
C GLY A 461 -11.99 -4.94 -7.40
N ALA A 462 -11.63 -4.34 -6.28
CA ALA A 462 -12.19 -3.10 -5.74
C ALA A 462 -11.05 -2.09 -5.61
N PRO A 463 -10.73 -1.34 -6.68
CA PRO A 463 -9.51 -0.55 -6.75
C PRO A 463 -9.38 0.53 -5.67
N PHE A 464 -10.45 0.90 -4.99
CA PHE A 464 -10.46 2.01 -4.02
C PHE A 464 -10.87 1.59 -2.60
N ASP A 465 -11.07 0.29 -2.36
CA ASP A 465 -11.34 -0.24 -1.02
C ASP A 465 -10.18 0.07 -0.06
N ASP A 466 -10.48 0.71 1.08
CA ASP A 466 -9.52 1.20 2.08
C ASP A 466 -8.37 2.07 1.49
N ASP A 467 -8.68 2.96 0.53
CA ASP A 467 -7.78 3.91 -0.15
C ASP A 467 -6.68 3.28 -1.04
N ILE A 468 -6.34 1.99 -0.85
CA ILE A 468 -5.29 1.26 -1.58
C ILE A 468 -5.79 0.06 -2.40
N GLY A 469 -7.10 -0.15 -2.41
CA GLY A 469 -7.78 -1.21 -3.14
C GLY A 469 -7.64 -2.60 -2.50
N SER A 470 -8.59 -3.47 -2.87
CA SER A 470 -8.65 -4.87 -2.45
C SER A 470 -8.95 -5.77 -3.63
N VAL A 471 -8.52 -7.03 -3.52
CA VAL A 471 -8.96 -8.09 -4.44
C VAL A 471 -9.62 -9.23 -3.69
N TYR A 472 -10.71 -9.69 -4.28
CA TYR A 472 -11.58 -10.71 -3.74
C TYR A 472 -11.54 -11.94 -4.63
N PHE A 473 -11.24 -13.07 -4.02
CA PHE A 473 -11.16 -14.37 -4.66
C PHE A 473 -12.37 -15.19 -4.29
N TYR A 474 -13.03 -15.75 -5.29
CA TYR A 474 -14.16 -16.63 -5.09
C TYR A 474 -13.90 -17.97 -5.74
N GLU A 475 -14.38 -19.01 -5.08
CA GLU A 475 -14.32 -20.38 -5.57
C GLU A 475 -15.72 -20.98 -5.70
N LYS A 476 -15.89 -21.83 -6.71
CA LYS A 476 -17.16 -22.48 -7.04
C LYS A 476 -17.10 -23.98 -6.77
N ASP A 477 -17.74 -24.39 -5.68
CA ASP A 477 -18.11 -25.79 -5.46
C ASP A 477 -19.51 -26.06 -6.03
N SER A 478 -20.55 -25.74 -5.24
CA SER A 478 -21.96 -25.76 -5.65
C SER A 478 -22.51 -24.35 -5.88
N ASN A 479 -21.98 -23.36 -5.15
CA ASN A 479 -22.22 -21.94 -5.28
C ASN A 479 -20.86 -21.24 -5.24
N TRP A 480 -20.78 -19.98 -5.68
CA TRP A 480 -19.60 -19.18 -5.43
C TRP A 480 -19.50 -18.88 -3.93
N THR A 481 -18.28 -18.88 -3.40
CA THR A 481 -18.00 -18.49 -2.02
C THR A 481 -16.71 -17.69 -2.00
N LEU A 482 -16.68 -16.59 -1.24
CA LEU A 482 -15.45 -15.84 -1.01
C LEU A 482 -14.43 -16.78 -0.38
N ALA A 483 -13.39 -17.12 -1.12
CA ALA A 483 -12.27 -17.93 -0.66
C ALA A 483 -11.29 -17.05 0.12
N GLN A 484 -11.06 -15.82 -0.36
CA GLN A 484 -10.10 -14.91 0.26
C GLN A 484 -10.39 -13.45 -0.14
N LYS A 485 -10.24 -12.52 0.80
CA LYS A 485 -10.01 -11.09 0.52
C LYS A 485 -8.52 -10.82 0.77
N LEU A 486 -7.88 -10.16 -0.17
CA LEU A 486 -6.51 -9.69 -0.04
C LEU A 486 -6.50 -8.18 0.00
N PHE A 487 -6.13 -7.67 1.16
CA PHE A 487 -5.69 -6.30 1.35
C PHE A 487 -4.22 -6.19 0.98
N LEU A 488 -3.81 -5.02 0.53
CA LEU A 488 -2.40 -4.67 0.63
C LEU A 488 -2.06 -4.41 2.10
N PRO A 489 -0.94 -4.95 2.62
CA PRO A 489 -0.27 -4.26 3.71
C PRO A 489 0.21 -2.92 3.14
N GLU A 490 -0.24 -1.81 3.72
CA GLU A 490 0.36 -0.51 3.42
C GLU A 490 1.88 -0.59 3.61
N GLY A 491 2.60 0.03 2.68
CA GLY A 491 3.95 0.50 2.95
C GLY A 491 3.87 1.66 3.93
N ASP A 492 3.99 1.33 5.21
CA ASP A 492 4.49 2.15 6.33
C ASP A 492 4.17 3.64 6.31
N SER A 493 3.11 4.06 7.03
CA SER A 493 3.17 5.34 7.75
C SER A 493 2.09 5.54 8.82
N VAL A 494 2.27 4.98 10.03
CA VAL A 494 1.85 5.67 11.27
C VAL A 494 2.87 5.41 12.40
N CYS A 495 4.06 5.98 12.24
CA CYS A 495 4.87 6.49 13.36
C CYS A 495 5.52 7.79 12.84
N GLN A 496 4.76 8.87 12.60
CA GLN A 496 5.36 10.14 12.14
C GLN A 496 4.94 11.41 12.90
N PHE A 497 5.95 12.28 12.95
CA PHE A 497 6.07 13.69 13.37
C PHE A 497 6.43 14.02 14.83
N ILE A 498 6.37 13.09 15.79
CA ILE A 498 6.82 13.38 17.18
C ILE A 498 7.36 12.19 17.99
N SER A 499 7.44 10.99 17.41
CA SER A 499 7.77 9.73 18.13
C SER A 499 9.28 9.50 18.31
N ARG A 500 9.73 9.14 19.53
CA ARG A 500 11.15 9.24 19.95
C ARG A 500 11.91 7.93 20.01
N LYS A 501 11.32 6.90 20.63
CA LYS A 501 11.90 5.54 20.74
C LYS A 501 10.86 4.51 20.31
N ILE A 502 10.73 4.35 19.00
CA ILE A 502 9.72 3.51 18.35
C ILE A 502 10.14 2.04 18.18
N VAL A 503 11.37 1.71 18.57
CA VAL A 503 11.90 0.34 18.59
C VAL A 503 12.64 0.12 19.90
N SER A 504 12.45 -1.04 20.50
CA SER A 504 13.15 -1.49 21.70
C SER A 504 13.48 -2.97 21.58
N ILE A 505 14.60 -3.41 22.14
CA ILE A 505 15.04 -4.81 22.12
C ILE A 505 15.57 -5.21 23.49
N SER A 506 15.21 -6.40 23.95
CA SER A 506 15.69 -7.02 25.18
C SER A 506 15.91 -8.51 24.95
N GLY A 507 17.18 -8.92 24.91
CA GLY A 507 17.57 -10.30 24.65
C GLY A 507 17.05 -10.80 23.29
N ASP A 508 16.20 -11.83 23.33
CA ASP A 508 15.58 -12.45 22.15
C ASP A 508 14.23 -11.81 21.77
N THR A 509 13.84 -10.71 22.38
CA THR A 509 12.53 -10.08 22.17
C THR A 509 12.71 -8.63 21.70
N ALA A 510 12.01 -8.24 20.64
CA ALA A 510 11.99 -6.87 20.12
C ALA A 510 10.55 -6.35 20.09
N ALA A 511 10.38 -5.05 20.28
CA ALA A 511 9.12 -4.34 20.20
C ALA A 511 9.28 -3.19 19.21
N VAL A 512 8.37 -3.09 18.24
CA VAL A 512 8.44 -2.16 17.10
C VAL A 512 7.08 -1.50 16.95
N CYS A 513 7.03 -0.17 17.00
CA CYS A 513 5.86 0.64 16.64
C CYS A 513 5.49 0.38 15.18
N GLY A 514 4.22 0.07 14.92
CA GLY A 514 3.61 0.00 13.61
C GLY A 514 2.21 0.60 13.62
N ASN A 515 1.57 0.68 12.45
CA ASN A 515 0.29 1.37 12.28
C ASN A 515 -0.85 0.78 13.14
N ALA A 516 -0.84 -0.54 13.34
CA ALA A 516 -1.86 -1.23 14.13
C ALA A 516 -1.60 -1.22 15.65
N GLY A 517 -0.41 -0.78 16.09
CA GLY A 517 0.05 -0.85 17.47
C GLY A 517 1.53 -1.22 17.59
N VAL A 518 1.96 -1.74 18.74
CA VAL A 518 3.33 -2.19 18.96
C VAL A 518 3.45 -3.69 18.68
N HIS A 519 4.20 -4.04 17.63
CA HIS A 519 4.51 -5.40 17.23
C HIS A 519 5.65 -5.97 18.07
N ILE A 520 5.45 -7.15 18.64
CA ILE A 520 6.43 -7.88 19.44
C ILE A 520 6.98 -9.02 18.61
N TYR A 521 8.29 -9.01 18.41
CA TYR A 521 9.05 -10.05 17.71
C TYR A 521 9.86 -10.87 18.69
N LYS A 522 10.05 -12.15 18.36
CA LYS A 522 10.94 -13.06 19.08
C LYS A 522 11.94 -13.72 18.14
N TYR A 523 13.21 -13.64 18.51
CA TYR A 523 14.32 -14.28 17.82
C TYR A 523 14.39 -15.76 18.20
N ASN A 524 14.38 -16.65 17.20
CA ASN A 524 14.40 -18.10 17.41
C ASN A 524 15.80 -18.73 17.21
N GLY A 525 16.84 -17.91 16.98
CA GLY A 525 18.20 -18.36 16.68
C GLY A 525 18.60 -18.27 15.21
N SER A 526 17.65 -18.06 14.30
CA SER A 526 17.90 -17.71 12.89
C SER A 526 17.18 -16.44 12.47
N ASP A 527 15.91 -16.28 12.88
CA ASP A 527 15.00 -15.24 12.40
C ASP A 527 14.18 -14.61 13.53
N TRP A 528 13.72 -13.38 13.28
CA TRP A 528 12.74 -12.68 14.12
C TRP A 528 11.33 -13.01 13.63
N ASN A 529 10.49 -13.54 14.52
CA ASN A 529 9.09 -13.86 14.22
C ASN A 529 8.18 -12.99 15.07
N GLU A 530 7.15 -12.39 14.47
CA GLU A 530 6.13 -11.69 15.24
C GLU A 530 5.37 -12.69 16.12
N VAL A 531 5.31 -12.42 17.42
CA VAL A 531 4.64 -13.26 18.42
C VAL A 531 3.41 -12.61 19.02
N GLN A 532 3.27 -11.29 18.90
CA GLN A 532 2.13 -10.55 19.43
C GLN A 532 2.05 -9.16 18.83
N LEU A 533 0.83 -8.68 18.56
CA LEU A 533 0.54 -7.27 18.32
C LEU A 533 -0.16 -6.69 19.56
N ILE A 534 0.40 -5.62 20.13
CA ILE A 534 -0.18 -4.86 21.24
C ILE A 534 -0.87 -3.63 20.69
N THR A 535 -2.18 -3.51 20.93
CA THR A 535 -3.00 -2.38 20.48
C THR A 535 -3.54 -1.62 21.69
N PRO A 536 -3.73 -0.29 21.63
CA PRO A 536 -4.32 0.44 22.74
C PRO A 536 -5.73 -0.09 23.02
N LEU A 537 -5.95 -0.64 24.22
CA LEU A 537 -7.23 -1.26 24.58
C LEU A 537 -8.31 -0.23 24.92
N ASN A 538 -7.91 1.00 25.30
CA ASN A 538 -8.81 2.13 25.57
C ASN A 538 -8.03 3.45 25.43
N SER A 539 -8.06 4.12 24.26
CA SER A 539 -7.54 5.49 24.19
C SER A 539 -8.40 6.38 25.09
N VAL A 540 -7.77 7.07 26.04
CA VAL A 540 -8.50 7.86 27.05
C VAL A 540 -9.15 9.10 26.42
N ASN A 541 -8.72 9.49 25.23
CA ASN A 541 -9.24 10.63 24.47
C ASN A 541 -9.47 10.22 23.01
N ASN A 542 -10.64 10.54 22.45
CA ASN A 542 -11.05 10.23 21.07
C ASN A 542 -10.27 11.04 19.99
N ALA A 543 -9.01 11.37 20.23
CA ALA A 543 -8.08 11.82 19.21
C ALA A 543 -7.21 10.62 18.81
N VAL A 544 -6.81 10.55 17.54
CA VAL A 544 -5.92 9.49 17.04
C VAL A 544 -4.54 9.73 17.67
N ASP A 545 -4.32 9.16 18.85
CA ASP A 545 -3.23 9.55 19.75
C ASP A 545 -2.06 8.56 19.67
N PHE A 546 -0.83 9.10 19.71
CA PHE A 546 0.44 8.48 19.31
C PHE A 546 0.88 7.27 20.17
N PHE A 547 0.14 6.16 20.11
CA PHE A 547 0.50 4.91 20.77
C PHE A 547 1.81 4.34 20.21
N GLY A 548 2.75 3.96 21.07
CA GLY A 548 4.09 3.53 20.64
C GLY A 548 5.07 4.68 20.42
N SER A 549 4.76 5.90 20.86
CA SER A 549 5.66 7.07 20.77
C SER A 549 7.00 6.87 21.51
N THR A 550 6.98 6.08 22.59
CA THR A 550 8.14 5.62 23.36
C THR A 550 7.91 4.18 23.80
N ILE A 551 8.86 3.29 23.50
CA ILE A 551 8.83 1.86 23.84
C ILE A 551 10.10 1.51 24.63
N VAL A 552 9.93 0.99 25.84
CA VAL A 552 11.05 0.62 26.73
C VAL A 552 10.82 -0.76 27.32
N PHE A 553 11.81 -1.65 27.18
CA PHE A 553 11.88 -2.87 27.98
C PHE A 553 12.64 -2.60 29.29
N ALA A 554 12.12 -3.14 30.40
CA ALA A 554 12.87 -3.24 31.65
C ALA A 554 12.61 -4.60 32.28
N GLU A 555 13.63 -5.46 32.28
CA GLU A 555 13.53 -6.84 32.76
C GLU A 555 12.33 -7.59 32.12
N ASP A 556 11.33 -7.97 32.92
CA ASP A 556 10.12 -8.68 32.51
C ASP A 556 8.91 -7.75 32.26
N GLN A 557 9.15 -6.43 32.16
CA GLN A 557 8.14 -5.41 31.90
C GLN A 557 8.40 -4.66 30.58
N LEU A 558 7.32 -4.26 29.92
CA LEU A 558 7.31 -3.47 28.70
C LEU A 558 6.47 -2.21 28.93
N PHE A 559 7.04 -1.06 28.62
CA PHE A 559 6.40 0.24 28.77
C PHE A 559 6.15 0.82 27.39
N ILE A 560 4.90 1.22 27.12
CA ILE A 560 4.48 1.82 25.86
C ILE A 560 3.74 3.12 26.17
N SER A 561 4.20 4.24 25.63
CA SER A 561 3.47 5.50 25.77
C SER A 561 2.38 5.67 24.72
N GLU A 562 1.30 6.32 25.11
CA GLU A 562 0.30 6.98 24.27
C GLU A 562 0.29 8.46 24.67
N THR A 563 -0.33 9.35 23.89
CA THR A 563 -0.50 10.76 24.27
C THR A 563 -0.94 10.87 25.74
N ASP A 564 -0.02 11.36 26.58
CA ASP A 564 -0.24 11.62 28.01
C ASP A 564 -0.52 10.41 28.90
N SER A 565 -0.07 9.23 28.51
CA SER A 565 -0.18 8.02 29.32
C SER A 565 0.96 7.05 29.06
N VAL A 566 1.36 6.29 30.08
CA VAL A 566 2.31 5.17 29.93
C VAL A 566 1.65 3.87 30.34
N TYR A 567 1.53 2.95 29.40
CA TYR A 567 1.01 1.61 29.61
C TYR A 567 2.13 0.67 30.05
N VAL A 568 1.92 -0.04 31.15
CA VAL A 568 2.83 -1.04 31.70
C VAL A 568 2.29 -2.41 31.38
N TYR A 569 3.09 -3.22 30.70
CA TYR A 569 2.77 -4.61 30.35
C TYR A 569 3.71 -5.56 31.09
N ASN A 570 3.14 -6.64 31.64
CA ASN A 570 3.90 -7.72 32.26
C ASN A 570 3.93 -8.93 31.32
N LYS A 571 5.05 -9.64 31.29
CA LYS A 571 5.17 -10.87 30.51
C LYS A 571 4.51 -12.05 31.22
N ASN A 572 3.44 -12.60 30.64
CA ASN A 572 2.78 -13.82 31.07
C ASN A 572 3.04 -14.93 30.04
N GLN A 573 3.96 -15.86 30.37
CA GLN A 573 4.47 -16.89 29.46
C GLN A 573 5.10 -16.30 28.18
N THR A 574 4.34 -16.23 27.09
CA THR A 574 4.78 -15.75 25.76
C THR A 574 4.07 -14.47 25.32
N ILE A 575 3.12 -13.96 26.10
CA ILE A 575 2.34 -12.77 25.78
C ILE A 575 2.55 -11.67 26.82
N TRP A 576 2.49 -10.43 26.38
CA TRP A 576 2.52 -9.21 27.17
C TRP A 576 1.09 -8.78 27.49
N GLU A 577 0.75 -8.73 28.78
CA GLU A 577 -0.59 -8.35 29.25
C GLU A 577 -0.51 -6.99 29.96
N GLU A 578 -1.45 -6.08 29.64
CA GLU A 578 -1.53 -4.78 30.30
C GLU A 578 -1.77 -4.96 31.80
N ASN A 579 -0.89 -4.38 32.61
CA ASN A 579 -0.91 -4.46 34.07
C ASN A 579 -1.39 -3.15 34.71
N GLN A 580 -0.95 -2.01 34.17
CA GLN A 580 -1.21 -0.70 34.76
C GLN A 580 -1.12 0.40 33.69
N ILE A 581 -1.91 1.46 33.85
CA ILE A 581 -1.75 2.72 33.10
C ILE A 581 -1.28 3.79 34.07
N LEU A 582 -0.22 4.50 33.70
CA LEU A 582 0.36 5.58 34.47
C LEU A 582 -0.07 6.92 33.88
N VAL A 583 -0.57 7.77 34.76
CA VAL A 583 -0.92 9.16 34.48
C VAL A 583 -0.40 10.03 35.64
N PRO A 584 0.01 11.28 35.39
CA PRO A 584 0.43 12.21 36.44
C PRO A 584 -0.63 12.42 37.53
N ASN A 585 -0.21 12.50 38.79
CA ASN A 585 -1.09 12.87 39.90
C ASN A 585 -1.42 14.38 39.86
N GLY A 586 -2.65 14.72 39.45
CA GLY A 586 -3.22 16.08 39.55
C GLY A 586 -3.66 16.66 38.21
N ASN A 587 -4.62 17.62 38.25
CA ASN A 587 -5.19 18.26 37.06
C ASN A 587 -4.25 19.33 36.45
N SER A 588 -3.10 18.95 35.89
CA SER A 588 -2.47 19.79 34.85
C SER A 588 -3.27 19.65 33.55
N GLN A 589 -3.30 20.71 32.74
CA GLN A 589 -3.74 20.58 31.35
C GLN A 589 -2.78 19.59 30.67
N ILE A 590 -3.35 18.49 30.19
CA ILE A 590 -2.71 17.36 29.51
C ILE A 590 -1.72 17.85 28.45
N SER A 591 -0.44 17.41 28.52
CA SER A 591 0.59 17.79 27.55
C SER A 591 1.81 16.84 27.58
N ALA A 592 1.99 15.97 26.57
CA ALA A 592 3.16 15.10 26.30
C ALA A 592 3.81 14.28 27.45
N PHE A 593 3.07 13.90 28.49
CA PHE A 593 3.55 12.88 29.45
C PHE A 593 3.83 11.54 28.73
N GLY A 594 4.92 10.85 29.10
CA GLY A 594 5.33 9.59 28.45
C GLY A 594 6.28 9.78 27.26
N ASN A 595 6.62 11.03 26.96
CA ASN A 595 7.50 11.39 25.85
C ASN A 595 8.95 10.86 25.99
N SER A 596 9.42 10.67 27.21
CA SER A 596 10.69 9.99 27.52
C SER A 596 10.48 9.10 28.74
N ILE A 597 11.03 7.89 28.69
CA ILE A 597 10.89 6.89 29.76
C ILE A 597 12.26 6.27 29.99
N SER A 598 12.67 6.20 31.25
CA SER A 598 13.85 5.44 31.68
C SER A 598 13.52 4.63 32.91
N VAL A 599 13.98 3.39 32.95
CA VAL A 599 13.70 2.45 34.04
C VAL A 599 15.01 1.81 34.47
N ASN A 600 15.28 1.76 35.77
CA ASN A 600 16.42 1.05 36.35
C ASN A 600 15.99 0.39 37.66
N GLY A 601 15.89 -0.95 37.64
CA GLY A 601 15.32 -1.72 38.74
C GLY A 601 13.91 -1.24 39.08
N GLY A 602 13.62 -1.08 40.37
CA GLY A 602 12.32 -0.60 40.87
C GLY A 602 12.09 0.91 40.77
N LYS A 603 12.84 1.65 39.93
CA LYS A 603 12.72 3.10 39.76
C LYS A 603 12.52 3.47 38.30
N MET A 604 11.68 4.47 38.04
CA MET A 604 11.39 4.97 36.70
C MET A 604 11.30 6.50 36.69
N ILE A 605 11.71 7.09 35.57
CA ILE A 605 11.53 8.52 35.26
C ILE A 605 10.68 8.60 34.01
N VAL A 606 9.65 9.44 34.05
CA VAL A 606 8.82 9.76 32.89
C VAL A 606 8.87 11.27 32.64
N GLY A 607 9.26 11.66 31.44
CA GLY A 607 9.32 13.06 31.03
C GLY A 607 8.00 13.58 30.48
N ASP A 608 7.76 14.86 30.75
CA ASP A 608 6.67 15.69 30.24
C ASP A 608 7.27 17.05 29.87
N PHE A 609 7.73 17.16 28.63
CA PHE A 609 8.55 18.31 28.23
C PHE A 609 7.75 19.58 28.00
N VAL A 610 6.42 19.52 27.92
CA VAL A 610 5.55 20.68 27.68
C VAL A 610 4.72 21.07 28.90
N ASP A 611 4.91 20.41 30.03
CA ASP A 611 4.31 20.79 31.31
C ASP A 611 4.48 22.29 31.60
N ASP A 612 3.33 22.93 31.80
CA ASP A 612 3.22 24.37 32.01
C ASP A 612 3.21 24.77 33.50
N SER A 613 3.34 23.83 34.44
CA SER A 613 3.10 24.08 35.87
C SER A 613 4.08 25.08 36.50
N ASN A 614 5.26 25.24 35.89
CA ASN A 614 6.33 26.13 36.35
C ASN A 614 6.82 27.11 35.25
N GLY A 615 5.96 27.46 34.29
CA GLY A 615 6.25 28.36 33.16
C GLY A 615 5.78 27.77 31.83
N VAL A 616 5.64 28.58 30.78
CA VAL A 616 5.14 28.12 29.47
C VAL A 616 6.12 27.14 28.84
N ARG A 617 5.75 25.87 28.72
CA ARG A 617 6.56 24.75 28.21
C ARG A 617 7.91 24.64 28.92
N ALA A 618 7.87 24.86 30.23
CA ALA A 618 9.06 24.74 31.08
C ALA A 618 9.47 23.27 31.24
N GLY A 619 8.48 22.37 31.25
CA GLY A 619 8.67 20.92 31.32
C GLY A 619 8.86 20.40 32.75
N ALA A 620 8.61 19.10 32.92
CA ALA A 620 8.68 18.37 34.18
C ALA A 620 9.12 16.92 33.97
N VAL A 621 9.54 16.27 35.05
CA VAL A 621 9.71 14.82 35.13
C VAL A 621 9.01 14.26 36.34
N TYR A 622 8.53 13.04 36.21
CA TYR A 622 7.81 12.29 37.22
C TYR A 622 8.60 11.03 37.57
N PHE A 623 8.88 10.85 38.86
CA PHE A 623 9.56 9.68 39.39
C PHE A 623 8.53 8.69 39.91
N PHE A 624 8.74 7.42 39.57
CA PHE A 624 7.91 6.31 40.02
C PHE A 624 8.78 5.26 40.72
N GLU A 625 8.23 4.64 41.77
CA GLU A 625 8.81 3.48 42.45
C GLU A 625 7.88 2.27 42.36
N TYR A 626 8.45 1.10 42.11
CA TYR A 626 7.72 -0.17 42.01
C TYR A 626 7.62 -0.85 43.39
N ASP A 627 6.40 -1.07 43.87
CA ASP A 627 6.15 -1.72 45.18
C ASP A 627 6.14 -3.26 45.13
N GLY A 628 6.43 -3.83 43.96
CA GLY A 628 6.32 -5.26 43.67
C GLY A 628 5.03 -5.66 42.95
N VAL A 629 4.05 -4.75 42.86
CA VAL A 629 2.77 -4.96 42.16
C VAL A 629 2.42 -3.77 41.26
N HIS A 630 2.59 -2.54 41.74
CA HIS A 630 2.26 -1.30 41.03
C HIS A 630 3.43 -0.31 41.04
N TRP A 631 3.48 0.50 39.99
CA TRP A 631 4.30 1.70 39.93
C TRP A 631 3.55 2.86 40.58
N ASN A 632 4.16 3.48 41.59
CA ASN A 632 3.58 4.60 42.32
C ASN A 632 4.40 5.86 42.04
N GLU A 633 3.75 6.96 41.65
CA GLU A 633 4.41 8.26 41.52
C GLU A 633 4.87 8.71 42.91
N THR A 634 6.17 8.96 43.07
CA THR A 634 6.77 9.40 44.34
C THR A 634 7.12 10.88 44.33
N GLN A 635 7.42 11.47 43.17
CA GLN A 635 7.86 12.85 43.07
C GLN A 635 7.67 13.44 41.67
N LYS A 636 7.24 14.71 41.59
CA LYS A 636 7.32 15.54 40.39
C LYS A 636 8.44 16.57 40.57
N LEU A 637 9.34 16.71 39.60
CA LEU A 637 10.43 17.69 39.61
C LEU A 637 10.46 18.53 38.34
N SER A 638 10.96 19.75 38.48
CA SER A 638 11.30 20.65 37.37
C SER A 638 12.74 21.14 37.54
N ALA A 639 13.33 21.70 36.48
CA ALA A 639 14.67 22.28 36.53
C ALA A 639 14.78 23.36 37.62
N SER A 640 15.91 23.43 38.34
CA SER A 640 16.12 24.47 39.36
C SER A 640 16.14 25.91 38.82
N ASP A 641 16.34 26.07 37.52
CA ASP A 641 16.34 27.32 36.77
C ASP A 641 15.19 27.37 35.74
N THR A 642 14.00 26.83 36.10
CA THR A 642 12.79 26.84 35.27
C THR A 642 12.51 28.20 34.65
N THR A 643 12.35 28.20 33.33
CA THR A 643 11.98 29.36 32.51
C THR A 643 11.14 28.88 31.34
N ASP A 644 10.38 29.79 30.73
CA ASP A 644 9.54 29.45 29.58
C ASP A 644 10.39 28.87 28.44
N TRP A 645 9.86 27.83 27.79
CA TRP A 645 10.41 27.13 26.62
C TRP A 645 11.71 26.37 26.85
N ASN A 646 12.02 26.00 28.11
CA ASN A 646 13.18 25.17 28.43
C ASN A 646 12.99 23.70 27.97
N TYR A 647 11.75 23.22 27.97
CA TYR A 647 11.37 21.84 27.62
C TYR A 647 12.08 20.77 28.47
N PHE A 648 12.22 21.01 29.78
CA PHE A 648 12.85 20.07 30.72
C PHE A 648 12.11 18.72 30.75
N GLY A 649 12.84 17.60 30.82
CA GLY A 649 12.25 16.27 30.69
C GLY A 649 12.21 15.75 29.25
N PHE A 650 12.92 16.41 28.34
CA PHE A 650 12.94 16.05 26.93
C PHE A 650 13.53 14.65 26.69
N ASN A 651 14.68 14.36 27.30
CA ASN A 651 15.24 13.01 27.38
C ASN A 651 15.50 12.68 28.86
N THR A 652 15.36 11.41 29.20
CA THR A 652 15.68 10.86 30.51
C THR A 652 16.67 9.72 30.36
N GLY A 653 17.49 9.50 31.38
CA GLY A 653 18.43 8.40 31.46
C GLY A 653 18.75 8.05 32.91
N PHE A 654 19.29 6.86 33.12
CA PHE A 654 19.78 6.41 34.41
C PHE A 654 21.20 5.89 34.29
N LEU A 655 22.09 6.37 35.16
CA LEU A 655 23.35 5.70 35.43
C LEU A 655 23.48 5.52 36.94
N ASN A 656 23.49 4.26 37.40
CA ASN A 656 23.50 3.91 38.82
C ASN A 656 22.34 4.58 39.59
N ASN A 657 22.64 5.48 40.53
CA ASN A 657 21.66 6.20 41.34
C ASN A 657 21.48 7.66 40.88
N THR A 658 22.01 7.99 39.70
CA THR A 658 21.91 9.30 39.07
C THR A 658 20.88 9.26 37.96
N ALA A 659 19.91 10.18 38.04
CA ALA A 659 18.97 10.47 36.98
C ALA A 659 19.52 11.59 36.09
N ILE A 660 19.53 11.36 34.79
CA ILE A 660 20.04 12.28 33.77
C ILE A 660 18.82 12.83 33.03
N ILE A 661 18.61 14.14 33.07
CA ILE A 661 17.48 14.80 32.40
C ILE A 661 17.98 15.93 31.52
N THR A 662 17.54 15.95 30.27
CA THR A 662 17.95 17.00 29.34
C THR A 662 16.85 18.03 29.15
N ALA A 663 17.27 19.27 28.89
CA ALA A 663 16.41 20.32 28.41
C ALA A 663 17.07 20.97 27.18
N PRO A 664 16.44 20.93 25.99
CA PRO A 664 17.08 21.26 24.73
C PRO A 664 17.39 22.75 24.57
N LEU A 665 16.72 23.64 25.31
CA LEU A 665 16.85 25.10 25.19
C LEU A 665 17.13 25.75 26.54
N LYS A 666 17.91 26.84 26.55
CA LYS A 666 18.09 27.66 27.77
C LYS A 666 17.08 28.81 27.78
N ALA A 667 16.72 29.26 28.99
CA ALA A 667 15.94 30.45 29.30
C ALA A 667 15.95 31.54 28.21
N ASN A 668 14.76 31.91 27.73
CA ASN A 668 14.51 32.89 26.65
C ASN A 668 14.90 32.42 25.22
N GLY A 669 14.94 31.12 24.96
CA GLY A 669 15.11 30.57 23.61
C GLY A 669 16.52 30.72 23.04
N VAL A 670 17.54 30.77 23.91
CA VAL A 670 18.94 30.73 23.48
C VAL A 670 19.36 29.27 23.31
N ASN A 671 19.96 28.92 22.17
CA ASN A 671 20.33 27.56 21.75
C ASN A 671 21.47 26.96 22.58
N ASN A 672 21.25 26.72 23.87
CA ASN A 672 22.23 26.11 24.76
C ASN A 672 21.52 25.01 25.56
N GLY A 673 21.43 23.80 25.01
CA GLY A 673 20.84 22.70 25.76
C GLY A 673 21.58 22.41 27.08
N VAL A 674 20.82 22.07 28.11
CA VAL A 674 21.32 21.81 29.47
C VAL A 674 21.04 20.36 29.84
N ILE A 675 22.01 19.73 30.50
CA ILE A 675 21.88 18.39 31.07
C ILE A 675 21.88 18.54 32.58
N TYR A 676 20.85 18.03 33.24
CA TYR A 676 20.67 18.08 34.67
C TYR A 676 20.88 16.69 35.27
N PHE A 677 21.56 16.65 36.40
CA PHE A 677 21.82 15.43 37.15
C PHE A 677 21.07 15.50 38.47
N PHE A 678 20.34 14.44 38.79
CA PHE A 678 19.60 14.31 40.04
C PHE A 678 20.08 13.06 40.77
N GLU A 679 20.31 13.21 42.07
CA GLU A 679 20.73 12.13 42.96
C GLU A 679 19.60 11.77 43.92
N TYR A 680 19.46 10.48 44.18
CA TYR A 680 18.51 9.98 45.17
C TYR A 680 19.18 9.77 46.52
N ASP A 681 18.71 10.48 47.55
CA ASP A 681 19.29 10.43 48.90
C ASP A 681 18.78 9.25 49.76
N GLY A 682 17.93 8.39 49.20
CA GLY A 682 17.23 7.32 49.92
C GLY A 682 15.78 7.66 50.28
N VAL A 683 15.36 8.90 50.09
CA VAL A 683 14.01 9.40 50.38
C VAL A 683 13.43 10.20 49.21
N GLN A 684 14.23 11.05 48.57
CA GLN A 684 13.80 11.92 47.48
C GLN A 684 14.92 12.15 46.47
N TRP A 685 14.53 12.56 45.26
CA TRP A 685 15.44 13.05 44.23
C TRP A 685 15.71 14.54 44.41
N SER A 686 16.97 14.94 44.23
CA SER A 686 17.39 16.34 44.26
C SER A 686 18.44 16.62 43.19
N GLN A 687 18.41 17.81 42.59
CA GLN A 687 19.38 18.18 41.57
C GLN A 687 20.77 18.32 42.21
N SER A 688 21.75 17.57 41.73
CA SER A 688 23.14 17.60 42.19
C SER A 688 23.99 18.56 41.38
N SER A 689 23.83 18.57 40.06
CA SER A 689 24.59 19.41 39.14
C SER A 689 23.86 19.62 37.81
N SER A 690 24.43 20.47 36.96
CA SER A 690 23.98 20.68 35.58
C SER A 690 25.14 21.08 34.68
N ILE A 691 25.14 20.63 33.42
CA ILE A 691 26.19 20.90 32.44
C ILE A 691 25.58 21.48 31.16
N ILE A 692 26.30 22.41 30.54
CA ILE A 692 26.03 22.91 29.20
C ILE A 692 27.16 22.40 28.31
N THR A 693 26.85 21.95 27.09
CA THR A 693 27.85 21.47 26.13
C THR A 693 28.91 22.54 25.84
N SER A 694 30.13 22.10 25.52
CA SER A 694 31.26 23.02 25.26
C SER A 694 31.04 23.93 24.05
N SER A 695 30.18 23.53 23.10
CA SER A 695 29.81 24.35 21.94
C SER A 695 28.98 25.56 22.36
N GLY A 696 28.15 25.44 23.41
CA GLY A 696 27.30 26.50 23.95
C GLY A 696 26.43 27.21 22.91
N LEU A 697 26.16 26.56 21.77
CA LEU A 697 25.49 27.12 20.59
C LEU A 697 24.54 26.12 19.91
N GLU A 698 24.43 24.90 20.43
CA GLU A 698 23.62 23.82 19.87
C GLU A 698 22.52 23.38 20.83
N ASN A 699 21.36 23.05 20.26
CA ASN A 699 20.27 22.42 20.99
C ASN A 699 20.65 20.96 21.22
N LEU A 700 20.39 20.44 22.40
CA LEU A 700 20.46 18.98 22.60
C LEU A 700 19.28 18.35 21.86
N ASP A 701 19.55 17.33 21.06
CA ASP A 701 18.55 16.65 20.26
C ASP A 701 17.84 15.53 21.05
N GLU A 702 16.93 14.84 20.37
CA GLU A 702 16.06 13.78 20.87
C GLU A 702 16.73 12.44 21.18
N LYS A 703 18.05 12.26 20.98
CA LYS A 703 18.68 10.93 21.09
C LYS A 703 19.77 10.93 22.16
N LEU A 704 19.53 10.17 23.22
CA LEU A 704 20.42 9.94 24.34
C LEU A 704 20.55 8.43 24.57
N GLU A 705 21.77 7.92 24.64
CA GLU A 705 22.07 6.51 24.86
C GLU A 705 23.07 6.34 26.00
N MET A 706 22.78 5.42 26.92
CA MET A 706 23.62 5.15 28.10
C MET A 706 24.78 4.24 27.72
N SER A 707 25.94 4.50 28.31
CA SER A 707 27.09 3.61 28.29
C SER A 707 27.46 3.17 29.70
N GLU A 708 28.40 2.24 29.84
CA GLU A 708 28.75 1.67 31.15
C GLU A 708 29.22 2.73 32.16
N ASN A 709 29.90 3.78 31.70
CA ASN A 709 30.51 4.82 32.53
C ASN A 709 30.04 6.23 32.15
N GLY A 710 28.93 6.36 31.42
CA GLY A 710 28.55 7.63 30.84
C GLY A 710 27.33 7.58 29.92
N PHE A 711 27.30 8.51 28.98
CA PHE A 711 26.26 8.58 27.95
C PHE A 711 26.69 9.33 26.70
N TYR A 712 25.99 9.04 25.60
CA TYR A 712 26.09 9.76 24.35
C TYR A 712 24.80 10.54 24.11
N ILE A 713 24.92 11.76 23.58
CA ILE A 713 23.77 12.59 23.21
C ILE A 713 24.03 13.32 21.89
N SER A 714 23.06 13.33 20.99
CA SER A 714 23.15 14.08 19.74
C SER A 714 22.82 15.56 19.92
N GLY A 715 23.51 16.42 19.18
CA GLY A 715 23.20 17.85 19.05
C GLY A 715 22.41 18.15 17.77
N ASN A 716 21.34 18.96 17.86
CA ASN A 716 20.48 19.35 16.73
C ASN A 716 20.75 20.78 16.25
N PHE A 717 20.68 20.97 14.93
CA PHE A 717 20.55 22.24 14.25
C PHE A 717 19.15 22.42 13.60
N ARG A 718 18.07 22.44 14.40
CA ARG A 718 16.69 22.55 13.89
C ARG A 718 16.28 23.96 13.42
N ASN A 719 17.21 24.91 13.37
CA ASN A 719 16.94 26.27 12.87
C ASN A 719 17.72 26.49 11.57
N HIS A 720 17.09 26.31 10.42
CA HIS A 720 17.60 26.51 9.04
C HIS A 720 18.24 27.89 8.70
N LEU A 721 18.61 28.72 9.69
CA LEU A 721 19.00 30.11 9.53
C LEU A 721 20.49 30.41 9.79
N LEU A 722 21.30 29.45 10.25
CA LEU A 722 22.77 29.58 10.31
C LEU A 722 23.41 28.51 9.41
N VAL A 723 23.73 28.90 8.20
CA VAL A 723 24.47 28.07 7.23
C VAL A 723 25.87 27.76 7.79
N GLY A 724 26.25 26.48 7.94
CA GLY A 724 27.67 26.10 8.00
C GLY A 724 28.21 25.13 9.07
N THR A 725 27.41 24.46 9.91
CA THR A 725 27.95 23.53 10.93
C THR A 725 27.27 22.15 10.92
N ALA A 726 28.06 21.09 10.80
CA ALA A 726 27.60 19.70 10.88
C ALA A 726 27.21 19.32 12.33
N THR A 727 26.22 18.42 12.44
CA THR A 727 25.73 17.85 13.70
C THR A 727 26.77 16.96 14.39
N ARG A 728 26.67 16.86 15.72
CA ARG A 728 27.69 16.24 16.58
C ARG A 728 27.05 15.28 17.59
N ILE A 729 27.81 14.28 18.02
CA ILE A 729 27.48 13.47 19.19
C ILE A 729 28.43 13.87 20.32
N TYR A 730 27.89 14.17 21.48
CA TYR A 730 28.63 14.47 22.70
C TYR A 730 28.68 13.22 23.58
N ASN A 731 29.88 12.85 24.02
CA ASN A 731 30.10 11.82 25.01
C ASN A 731 30.35 12.47 26.37
N PHE A 732 29.62 12.02 27.38
CA PHE A 732 29.78 12.46 28.76
C PHE A 732 30.14 11.27 29.63
N GLN A 733 31.13 11.46 30.49
CA GLN A 733 31.58 10.44 31.45
C GLN A 733 31.47 10.98 32.88
N VAL A 734 31.42 10.07 33.83
CA VAL A 734 31.43 10.38 35.25
C VAL A 734 32.73 9.92 35.90
N ASN A 735 33.33 10.77 36.71
CA ASN A 735 34.48 10.42 37.56
C ASN A 735 34.21 10.83 39.00
N GLU A 736 34.19 9.88 39.94
CA GLU A 736 33.98 10.11 41.38
C GLU A 736 32.75 11.00 41.72
N SER A 737 31.72 11.01 40.87
CA SER A 737 30.46 11.80 40.88
C SER A 737 30.47 13.11 40.07
N ASP A 738 31.62 13.53 39.54
CA ASP A 738 31.71 14.69 38.67
C ASP A 738 31.52 14.29 37.21
N TRP A 739 30.45 14.81 36.60
CA TRP A 739 30.16 14.62 35.18
C TRP A 739 30.95 15.62 34.32
N TYR A 740 31.47 15.17 33.19
CA TYR A 740 32.18 16.02 32.24
C TYR A 740 32.01 15.54 30.80
N GLU A 741 32.11 16.46 29.84
CA GLU A 741 32.15 16.15 28.40
C GLU A 741 33.52 15.53 28.08
N SER A 742 33.55 14.26 27.69
CA SER A 742 34.78 13.52 27.41
C SER A 742 35.23 13.63 25.95
N GLU A 743 34.29 13.63 25.01
CA GLU A 743 34.57 13.59 23.59
C GLU A 743 33.42 14.19 22.76
N ILE A 744 33.76 14.71 21.58
CA ILE A 744 32.83 15.14 20.55
C ILE A 744 33.10 14.32 19.29
N ILE A 745 32.09 13.59 18.81
CA ILE A 745 32.14 12.77 17.61
C ILE A 745 31.43 13.50 16.48
N THR A 746 32.08 13.57 15.32
CA THR A 746 31.55 14.22 14.11
C THR A 746 31.57 13.25 12.93
N SER A 747 30.73 13.50 11.92
CA SER A 747 30.76 12.73 10.68
C SER A 747 32.17 12.78 10.05
N PRO A 748 32.72 11.64 9.58
CA PRO A 748 33.91 11.61 8.72
C PRO A 748 33.75 12.44 7.44
N ASN A 749 32.51 12.56 6.93
CA ASN A 749 32.13 13.43 5.82
C ASN A 749 31.30 14.59 6.37
N ASN A 750 31.98 15.65 6.81
CA ASN A 750 31.37 16.72 7.60
C ASN A 750 30.63 17.75 6.72
N ARG A 751 29.64 17.32 5.92
CA ARG A 751 28.72 18.26 5.24
C ARG A 751 27.58 18.65 6.17
N THR A 752 27.01 19.80 5.90
CA THR A 752 26.02 20.43 6.78
C THR A 752 24.64 19.81 6.69
N ASP A 753 24.37 19.06 5.62
CA ASP A 753 23.03 18.63 5.26
C ASP A 753 22.83 17.11 5.52
N ASP A 754 23.88 16.38 5.91
CA ASP A 754 23.90 14.90 6.00
C ASP A 754 23.12 14.31 7.21
N ALA A 755 22.58 15.14 8.09
CA ALA A 755 21.83 14.73 9.29
C ALA A 755 22.52 13.67 10.18
N PHE A 756 23.85 13.75 10.33
CA PHE A 756 24.64 12.87 11.18
C PHE A 756 24.18 12.94 12.65
N GLY A 757 23.99 11.81 13.32
CA GLY A 757 23.44 11.78 14.67
C GLY A 757 21.91 11.86 14.74
N SER A 758 21.23 11.66 13.61
CA SER A 758 19.75 11.50 13.56
C SER A 758 19.25 10.30 14.36
N SER A 759 20.12 9.30 14.56
CA SER A 759 19.92 8.19 15.51
C SER A 759 21.25 7.79 16.13
N ILE A 760 21.24 7.33 17.37
CA ILE A 760 22.38 6.70 18.01
C ILE A 760 21.94 5.40 18.69
N ALA A 761 22.83 4.40 18.70
CA ALA A 761 22.67 3.18 19.47
C ALA A 761 24.04 2.77 20.00
N TYR A 762 24.11 2.37 21.27
CA TYR A 762 25.34 1.90 21.89
C TYR A 762 25.22 0.41 22.25
N SER A 763 26.25 -0.34 21.89
CA SER A 763 26.54 -1.70 22.36
C SER A 763 27.92 -1.67 22.99
N VAL A 764 28.21 -2.58 23.92
CA VAL A 764 29.41 -2.60 24.79
C VAL A 764 30.69 -2.01 24.15
N ASN A 765 31.00 -2.37 22.89
CA ASN A 765 32.20 -1.90 22.18
C ASN A 765 31.93 -1.05 20.93
N GLU A 766 30.67 -0.73 20.61
CA GLU A 766 30.28 -0.10 19.35
C GLU A 766 29.23 0.99 19.57
N LEU A 767 29.51 2.18 19.08
CA LEU A 767 28.53 3.24 18.91
C LEU A 767 28.12 3.29 17.43
N ILE A 768 26.84 3.08 17.17
CA ILE A 768 26.24 3.17 15.84
C ILE A 768 25.54 4.53 15.73
N VAL A 769 25.84 5.27 14.67
CA VAL A 769 25.30 6.62 14.43
C VAL A 769 24.68 6.68 13.04
N GLY A 770 23.40 7.04 12.96
CA GLY A 770 22.69 7.24 11.71
C GLY A 770 22.92 8.64 11.14
N ALA A 771 22.98 8.73 9.81
CA ALA A 771 23.06 9.97 9.06
C ALA A 771 22.06 9.89 7.89
N SER A 772 20.79 10.25 8.14
CA SER A 772 19.68 9.96 7.23
C SER A 772 19.73 10.68 5.88
N LEU A 773 20.53 11.74 5.77
CA LEU A 773 20.67 12.55 4.56
C LEU A 773 22.09 12.47 3.98
N GLU A 774 22.88 11.46 4.38
CA GLU A 774 24.25 11.34 3.93
C GLU A 774 24.36 11.12 2.41
N ASP A 775 25.22 11.91 1.79
CA ASP A 775 25.38 11.96 0.33
C ASP A 775 26.37 10.95 -0.26
N ILE A 776 27.07 10.16 0.57
CA ILE A 776 28.27 9.40 0.14
C ILE A 776 27.99 8.41 -1.01
N ASN A 777 26.74 7.92 -1.14
CA ASN A 777 26.31 6.97 -2.18
C ASN A 777 25.22 7.54 -3.11
N GLY A 778 25.00 8.86 -3.09
CA GLY A 778 23.93 9.53 -3.84
C GLY A 778 23.27 10.61 -2.98
N THR A 779 22.56 11.56 -3.60
CA THR A 779 21.88 12.64 -2.86
C THR A 779 20.91 12.07 -1.82
N ASP A 780 21.07 12.48 -0.55
CA ASP A 780 20.28 12.02 0.59
C ASP A 780 20.20 10.47 0.72
N SER A 781 21.24 9.76 0.27
CA SER A 781 21.27 8.29 0.26
C SER A 781 21.23 7.64 1.65
N GLY A 782 21.61 8.42 2.68
CA GLY A 782 21.71 7.97 4.04
C GLY A 782 22.96 7.10 4.30
N ALA A 783 23.42 7.08 5.54
CA ALA A 783 24.49 6.22 5.98
C ALA A 783 24.36 5.82 7.46
N VAL A 784 25.08 4.76 7.81
CA VAL A 784 25.28 4.33 9.19
C VAL A 784 26.79 4.28 9.44
N TYR A 785 27.21 4.97 10.50
CA TYR A 785 28.58 5.00 10.97
C TYR A 785 28.71 4.10 12.19
N ILE A 786 29.74 3.27 12.22
CA ILE A 786 30.05 2.39 13.35
C ILE A 786 31.39 2.84 13.93
N PHE A 787 31.38 3.25 15.18
CA PHE A 787 32.55 3.69 15.94
C PHE A 787 32.91 2.62 16.97
N GLU A 788 34.15 2.15 16.96
CA GLU A 788 34.67 1.33 18.05
C GLU A 788 34.82 2.20 19.30
N THR A 789 34.06 1.90 20.36
CA THR A 789 34.24 2.56 21.65
C THR A 789 35.38 1.84 22.36
N ARG A 790 36.60 2.36 22.23
CA ARG A 790 37.73 1.83 22.99
C ARG A 790 37.56 2.22 24.44
N ASP A 791 37.51 1.23 25.32
CA ASP A 791 37.81 1.44 26.72
C ASP A 791 39.22 2.05 26.81
N LEU A 792 39.30 3.34 27.08
CA LEU A 792 40.45 3.87 27.77
C LEU A 792 40.35 3.36 29.21
N ILE A 793 40.62 2.07 29.41
CA ILE A 793 41.03 1.57 30.71
C ILE A 793 42.30 2.36 31.02
N PHE A 794 42.18 3.39 31.84
CA PHE A 794 43.31 3.91 32.58
C PHE A 794 43.75 2.80 33.56
N GLU A 795 44.45 1.79 33.04
CA GLU A 795 45.32 0.99 33.91
C GLU A 795 46.39 1.95 34.42
N ASN A 796 46.36 2.16 35.73
CA ASN A 796 47.39 2.87 36.47
C ASN A 796 48.81 2.48 36.01
N GLY A 797 49.56 3.43 35.46
CA GLY A 797 51.02 3.38 35.46
C GLY A 797 51.70 3.98 34.23
N PHE A 798 52.59 4.95 34.48
CA PHE A 798 53.82 5.28 33.73
C PHE A 798 54.12 4.32 32.56
N GLU A 799 54.25 4.76 31.30
CA GLU A 799 55.21 5.74 30.75
C GLU A 799 54.68 6.32 29.42
#